data_AF-A0A3C0E9N3-F1
#
_entry.id   AF-A0A3C0E9N3-F1
#
_cell.length_a   1.000
_cell.length_b   1.000
_cell.length_c   1.000
_cell.angle_alpha   90.00
_cell.angle_beta   90.00
_cell.angle_gamma   90.00
#
_symmetry.space_group_name_H-M   'P 1'
#
loop_
_entity.id
_entity.type
_entity.pdbx_description
1 polymer ?
#
loop_
_entity_poly.entity_id
_entity_poly.type
_entity_poly.pdbx_seq_one_letter_code
_entity_poly.pdbx_strand_id
1 'polypeptide(L)'
;MHLHSWLSESEDALFHPAVPYYGRLEQLANDAKRYASEGKAIVAVTQNGRRLAEILEQEEVTATLTSSMDEQPQAGGIYLITGALREGWTLESNAGSKGSDGVSLVLLTDAELFGSVKERRNRRRHTTQPGNQIAALTDMVTGSYVVHIDHGVARFSGTTRMGEGDEDKEYLVLEYAENDKLYVPTEHLDRVTSYVGAQDHPPSLTRLGSAEWARIKEKVKGATREMAQELLNLHASRQIAKGHEFSQDTVWQQELEDSFPFEETPDQATAISDVKTDMEQLKPMDRLICGDVGYGKTEVALRAAFKTVNDGMQVGVLVPTTVLAQQHYATFSERLSPFPISVDVLSRFRTNKEQQEVLEKLRQGSLDIVIGTHRLLQKDVSFKNLGLAVVDEEQRFGVAHKERLKQLRKEVDVLTLSATPIPRTLNQALSGIRDLSTMDTPPEARLPVKTFVSEYSEDLIKEAILREMERGGQIFFLHNRVRTIERTALELQELVPKARIIIGHGQMADDELEDVMVAFSNGEADILVCTTIIESGLDLPNVNTLILDRADRFGLSQLYQLRGRIGRGEHRAYAYLLVPRGRRVTEAAERRLQAILEASELGAGFRIAMRDLEIRGAGNLLGSSQSGHIREVGLDLYSQLLKEAVAELQNGEGGEISLEAEFVPDLPRMELPLPAHIPEDYIPHMPSRLAIYQRVARLKDRSDVPALRQELRDRFGPTPEEVENMLTLADFRASAGGLGIDSILQNSDGFALHLKTPVGGAKIALQRALGPSVNVGNQQINMPARNMGDEWLPRLTRMVGRFRAFQDRLQSLAG
;
A
#
# COMPACT_ATOMS: atom_id res chain seq x y z
N MET A 1 -28.50 30.48 -29.84
CA MET A 1 -27.82 30.77 -31.13
C MET A 1 -27.72 29.46 -31.88
N HIS A 2 -28.57 29.28 -32.89
CA HIS A 2 -28.50 28.14 -33.80
C HIS A 2 -27.31 28.35 -34.73
N LEU A 3 -26.30 27.48 -34.66
CA LEU A 3 -25.28 27.37 -35.69
C LEU A 3 -25.94 26.75 -36.92
N HIS A 4 -26.29 27.61 -37.88
CA HIS A 4 -26.71 27.19 -39.20
C HIS A 4 -25.56 26.41 -39.86
N SER A 5 -25.85 25.18 -40.27
CA SER A 5 -25.02 24.33 -41.10
C SER A 5 -24.77 24.99 -42.46
N TRP A 6 -23.53 25.43 -42.69
CA TRP A 6 -23.00 25.86 -43.99
C TRP A 6 -22.38 24.68 -44.74
N LEU A 7 -23.12 23.59 -44.92
CA LEU A 7 -22.66 22.49 -45.76
C LEU A 7 -23.80 22.10 -46.70
N SER A 8 -23.66 22.52 -47.96
CA SER A 8 -24.37 21.91 -49.08
C SER A 8 -23.84 20.49 -49.29
N GLU A 9 -24.75 19.52 -49.44
CA GLU A 9 -24.52 18.07 -49.56
C GLU A 9 -23.66 17.62 -50.77
N SER A 10 -22.87 18.50 -51.40
CA SER A 10 -22.01 18.18 -52.55
C SER A 10 -20.53 18.58 -52.39
N GLU A 11 -20.11 19.11 -51.23
CA GLU A 11 -18.69 19.40 -50.92
C GLU A 11 -18.05 18.39 -49.92
N ASP A 12 -18.83 17.44 -49.41
CA ASP A 12 -18.38 16.45 -48.42
C ASP A 12 -17.75 15.21 -49.08
N ALA A 13 -16.42 15.21 -49.23
CA ALA A 13 -15.56 14.01 -49.12
C ALA A 13 -14.07 14.33 -49.39
N LEU A 14 -13.49 15.38 -48.78
CA LEU A 14 -12.03 15.59 -48.86
C LEU A 14 -11.28 14.68 -47.87
N PHE A 15 -11.87 14.38 -46.71
CA PHE A 15 -11.27 13.55 -45.67
C PHE A 15 -11.97 12.19 -45.58
N HIS A 16 -11.17 11.14 -45.54
CA HIS A 16 -11.59 9.76 -45.37
C HIS A 16 -10.92 9.15 -44.13
N PRO A 17 -11.56 8.19 -43.44
CA PRO A 17 -10.90 7.43 -42.40
C PRO A 17 -9.64 6.75 -42.95
N ALA A 18 -8.56 6.75 -42.16
CA ALA A 18 -7.35 6.04 -42.54
C ALA A 18 -7.57 4.51 -42.49
N VAL A 19 -6.81 3.77 -43.30
CA VAL A 19 -6.89 2.30 -43.32
C VAL A 19 -6.29 1.75 -42.02
N PRO A 20 -7.02 0.91 -41.27
CA PRO A 20 -6.48 0.28 -40.07
C PRO A 20 -5.64 -0.96 -40.43
N TYR A 21 -4.45 -1.07 -39.83
CA TYR A 21 -3.50 -2.16 -40.02
C TYR A 21 -3.47 -3.14 -38.84
N TYR A 22 -3.80 -2.68 -37.62
CA TYR A 22 -3.92 -3.52 -36.41
C TYR A 22 -2.75 -4.52 -36.25
N GLY A 23 -1.51 -4.03 -36.34
CA GLY A 23 -0.30 -4.83 -36.20
C GLY A 23 0.17 -5.56 -37.46
N ARG A 24 -0.55 -5.48 -38.59
CA ARG A 24 -0.11 -6.03 -39.89
C ARG A 24 0.87 -5.08 -40.59
N LEU A 25 2.07 -4.99 -40.04
CA LEU A 25 3.10 -4.04 -40.50
C LEU A 25 3.66 -4.38 -41.90
N GLU A 26 3.62 -5.65 -42.33
CA GLU A 26 3.95 -6.04 -43.71
C GLU A 26 2.94 -5.45 -44.72
N GLN A 27 1.66 -5.38 -44.34
CA GLN A 27 0.63 -4.77 -45.17
C GLN A 27 0.81 -3.25 -45.22
N LEU A 28 1.17 -2.64 -44.09
CA LEU A 28 1.54 -1.21 -44.02
C LEU A 28 2.72 -0.89 -44.94
N ALA A 29 3.77 -1.72 -44.98
CA ALA A 29 4.94 -1.49 -45.84
C ALA A 29 4.57 -1.55 -47.33
N ASN A 30 3.72 -2.51 -47.72
CA ASN A 30 3.22 -2.61 -49.09
C ASN A 30 2.33 -1.43 -49.50
N ASP A 31 1.43 -1.02 -48.60
CA ASP A 31 0.56 0.14 -48.84
C ASP A 31 1.37 1.45 -48.82
N ALA A 32 2.43 1.54 -48.00
CA ALA A 32 3.35 2.68 -48.00
C ALA A 32 4.11 2.82 -49.34
N LYS A 33 4.59 1.71 -49.93
CA LYS A 33 5.18 1.70 -51.28
C LYS A 33 4.18 2.17 -52.33
N ARG A 34 2.94 1.70 -52.24
CA ARG A 34 1.86 2.09 -53.15
C ARG A 34 1.55 3.58 -53.02
N TYR A 35 1.35 4.08 -51.80
CA TYR A 35 1.07 5.49 -51.54
C TYR A 35 2.22 6.40 -51.97
N ALA A 36 3.47 5.99 -51.77
CA ALA A 36 4.63 6.70 -52.30
C ALA A 36 4.63 6.77 -53.84
N SER A 37 4.24 5.68 -54.52
CA SER A 37 4.11 5.66 -55.99
C SER A 37 2.95 6.52 -56.52
N GLU A 38 1.89 6.69 -55.72
CA GLU A 38 0.74 7.56 -55.99
C GLU A 38 1.02 9.04 -55.66
N GLY A 39 2.23 9.38 -55.17
CA GLY A 39 2.60 10.75 -54.79
C GLY A 39 1.96 11.22 -53.48
N LYS A 40 1.42 10.30 -52.66
CA LYS A 40 0.82 10.62 -51.36
C LYS A 40 1.92 10.74 -50.30
N ALA A 41 1.80 11.71 -49.41
CA ALA A 41 2.66 11.82 -48.24
C ALA A 41 2.08 11.02 -47.07
N ILE A 42 2.92 10.34 -46.29
CA ILE A 42 2.49 9.60 -45.10
C ILE A 42 3.10 10.26 -43.87
N VAL A 43 2.28 10.55 -42.88
CA VAL A 43 2.71 11.02 -41.55
C VAL A 43 2.17 10.04 -40.52
N ALA A 44 3.05 9.33 -39.81
CA ALA A 44 2.66 8.47 -38.70
C ALA A 44 3.04 9.13 -37.38
N VAL A 45 2.04 9.38 -36.53
CA VAL A 45 2.23 9.90 -35.18
C VAL A 45 2.15 8.73 -34.21
N THR A 46 3.31 8.27 -33.74
CA THR A 46 3.44 7.05 -32.95
C THR A 46 4.50 7.18 -31.87
N GLN A 47 4.30 6.56 -30.71
CA GLN A 47 5.36 6.44 -29.70
C GLN A 47 6.45 5.44 -30.11
N ASN A 48 6.15 4.52 -31.02
CA ASN A 48 7.04 3.44 -31.47
C ASN A 48 7.77 3.81 -32.77
N GLY A 49 8.02 5.10 -33.04
CA GLY A 49 8.55 5.57 -34.32
C GLY A 49 9.88 4.92 -34.74
N ARG A 50 10.78 4.61 -33.80
CA ARG A 50 12.06 3.95 -34.11
C ARG A 50 11.87 2.52 -34.63
N ARG A 51 11.04 1.73 -33.96
CA ARG A 51 10.69 0.35 -34.38
C ARG A 51 10.00 0.35 -35.74
N LEU A 52 9.10 1.30 -35.96
CA LEU A 52 8.39 1.40 -37.22
C LEU A 52 9.33 1.79 -38.38
N ALA A 53 10.35 2.60 -38.10
CA ALA A 53 11.41 2.91 -39.06
C ALA A 53 12.23 1.67 -39.43
N GLU A 54 12.66 0.87 -38.44
CA GLU A 54 13.43 -0.37 -38.67
C GLU A 54 12.67 -1.39 -39.52
N ILE A 55 11.37 -1.56 -39.26
CA ILE A 55 10.52 -2.50 -40.01
C ILE A 55 10.30 -2.00 -41.45
N LEU A 56 10.07 -0.71 -41.63
CA LEU A 56 9.97 -0.12 -42.97
C LEU A 56 11.29 -0.23 -43.74
N GLU A 57 12.43 -0.07 -43.07
CA GLU A 57 13.76 -0.20 -43.67
C GLU A 57 14.07 -1.64 -44.10
N GLN A 58 13.66 -2.64 -43.30
CA GLN A 58 13.74 -4.07 -43.67
C GLN A 58 12.94 -4.38 -44.94
N GLU A 59 11.86 -3.65 -45.18
CA GLU A 59 11.01 -3.75 -46.36
C GLU A 59 11.40 -2.79 -47.49
N GLU A 60 12.62 -2.21 -47.48
CA GLU A 60 13.12 -1.26 -48.49
C GLU A 60 12.33 0.06 -48.60
N VAL A 61 11.66 0.50 -47.52
CA VAL A 61 10.91 1.75 -47.44
C VAL A 61 11.63 2.75 -46.55
N THR A 62 12.08 3.88 -47.11
CA THR A 62 12.80 4.91 -46.35
C THR A 62 11.83 5.80 -45.58
N ALA A 63 11.90 5.76 -44.24
CA ALA A 63 11.10 6.61 -43.36
C ALA A 63 11.98 7.64 -42.62
N THR A 64 11.51 8.88 -42.52
CA THR A 64 12.23 9.97 -41.85
C THR A 64 11.69 10.16 -40.44
N LEU A 65 12.51 9.93 -39.41
CA LEU A 65 12.14 10.17 -38.02
C LEU A 65 12.33 11.67 -37.69
N THR A 66 11.30 12.35 -37.19
CA THR A 66 11.38 13.79 -36.85
C THR A 66 10.62 14.10 -35.57
N SER A 67 11.14 15.01 -34.73
CA SER A 67 10.52 15.38 -33.44
C SER A 67 9.31 16.32 -33.58
N SER A 68 9.26 17.11 -34.65
CA SER A 68 8.17 18.04 -34.98
C SER A 68 8.17 18.32 -36.48
N MET A 69 6.99 18.57 -37.06
CA MET A 69 6.87 19.01 -38.45
C MET A 69 6.32 20.43 -38.50
N ASP A 70 7.21 21.39 -38.79
CA ASP A 70 6.84 22.79 -39.03
C ASP A 70 6.71 23.10 -40.54
N GLU A 71 7.23 22.20 -41.40
CA GLU A 71 7.17 22.30 -42.87
C GLU A 71 6.18 21.26 -43.46
N GLN A 72 5.59 21.58 -44.62
CA GLN A 72 4.63 20.71 -45.29
C GLN A 72 5.32 19.43 -45.81
N PRO A 73 4.72 18.24 -45.61
CA PRO A 73 5.32 16.99 -46.06
C PRO A 73 5.42 16.93 -47.58
N GLN A 74 6.54 16.40 -48.08
CA GLN A 74 6.77 16.25 -49.51
C GLN A 74 6.00 15.04 -50.07
N ALA A 75 5.55 15.15 -51.32
CA ALA A 75 4.90 14.05 -52.03
C ALA A 75 5.80 12.81 -52.09
N GLY A 76 5.27 11.65 -51.66
CA GLY A 76 6.01 10.39 -51.58
C GLY A 76 6.91 10.22 -50.35
N GLY A 77 6.97 11.20 -49.46
CA GLY A 77 7.73 11.12 -48.20
C GLY A 77 6.96 10.41 -47.09
N ILE A 78 7.67 9.64 -46.27
CA ILE A 78 7.15 8.97 -45.07
C ILE A 78 7.82 9.60 -43.84
N TYR A 79 7.02 10.21 -42.98
CA TYR A 79 7.48 10.91 -41.79
C TYR A 79 6.93 10.24 -40.52
N LEU A 80 7.82 9.96 -39.59
CA LEU A 80 7.50 9.34 -38.30
C LEU A 80 7.72 10.37 -37.20
N ILE A 81 6.63 10.80 -36.56
CA ILE A 81 6.65 11.79 -35.48
C ILE A 81 6.36 11.11 -34.17
N THR A 82 7.20 11.37 -33.16
CA THR A 82 6.95 10.89 -31.80
C THR A 82 5.83 11.71 -31.16
N GLY A 83 4.67 11.09 -30.95
CA GLY A 83 3.51 11.76 -30.38
C GLY A 83 2.33 10.80 -30.20
N ALA A 84 1.19 11.34 -29.77
CA ALA A 84 -0.06 10.60 -29.67
C ALA A 84 -1.22 11.44 -30.23
N LEU A 85 -1.96 10.86 -31.17
CA LEU A 85 -3.21 11.40 -31.73
C LEU A 85 -4.28 10.30 -31.64
N ARG A 86 -5.55 10.70 -31.60
CA ARG A 86 -6.67 9.78 -31.39
C ARG A 86 -6.99 8.92 -32.61
N GLU A 87 -7.07 9.56 -33.77
CA GLU A 87 -7.47 8.92 -35.02
C GLU A 87 -6.68 9.54 -36.19
N GLY A 88 -6.36 8.70 -37.15
CA GLY A 88 -5.77 9.04 -38.43
C GLY A 88 -6.82 9.35 -39.49
N TRP A 89 -6.41 10.04 -40.54
CA TRP A 89 -7.27 10.38 -41.67
C TRP A 89 -6.47 10.47 -42.96
N THR A 90 -7.14 10.24 -44.07
CA THR A 90 -6.61 10.40 -45.42
C THR A 90 -7.27 11.62 -46.06
N LEU A 91 -6.47 12.56 -46.54
CA LEU A 91 -6.91 13.69 -47.33
C LEU A 91 -6.64 13.40 -48.81
N GLU A 92 -7.70 13.30 -49.61
CA GLU A 92 -7.61 13.19 -51.06
C GLU A 92 -7.91 14.56 -51.70
N SER A 93 -6.90 15.17 -52.32
CA SER A 93 -7.10 16.42 -53.04
C SER A 93 -7.67 16.13 -54.43
N ASN A 94 -8.91 16.55 -54.70
CA ASN A 94 -9.50 16.49 -56.05
C ASN A 94 -8.74 17.43 -57.01
N ALA A 95 -7.78 16.88 -57.76
CA ALA A 95 -7.07 17.55 -58.84
C ALA A 95 -7.99 17.79 -60.06
N GLY A 96 -8.93 18.74 -59.93
CA GLY A 96 -9.83 19.18 -61.01
C GLY A 96 -9.58 20.60 -61.52
N SER A 97 -8.78 21.41 -60.83
CA SER A 97 -8.50 22.80 -61.21
C SER A 97 -7.00 22.97 -61.47
N LYS A 98 -6.65 23.18 -62.74
CA LYS A 98 -5.27 23.41 -63.22
C LYS A 98 -4.52 24.41 -62.33
N GLY A 99 -3.46 23.94 -61.65
CA GLY A 99 -2.38 24.80 -61.15
C GLY A 99 -2.01 24.72 -59.67
N SER A 100 -2.64 23.87 -58.85
CA SER A 100 -2.20 23.63 -57.47
C SER A 100 -1.64 22.21 -57.31
N ASP A 101 -0.37 22.09 -56.92
CA ASP A 101 0.25 20.84 -56.44
C ASP A 101 -0.48 20.40 -55.15
N GLY A 102 -1.62 19.72 -55.31
CA GLY A 102 -2.40 19.18 -54.20
C GLY A 102 -1.73 17.92 -53.67
N VAL A 103 -1.02 18.02 -52.55
CA VAL A 103 -0.47 16.86 -51.84
C VAL A 103 -1.63 16.11 -51.18
N SER A 104 -1.84 14.86 -51.56
CA SER A 104 -2.72 13.95 -50.82
C SER A 104 -1.96 13.37 -49.63
N LEU A 105 -2.56 13.40 -48.44
CA LEU A 105 -1.88 13.13 -47.17
C LEU A 105 -2.56 11.98 -46.44
N VAL A 106 -1.79 11.02 -45.94
CA VAL A 106 -2.26 9.95 -45.06
C VAL A 106 -1.67 10.17 -43.67
N LEU A 107 -2.51 10.47 -42.69
CA LEU A 107 -2.15 10.53 -41.28
C LEU A 107 -2.49 9.19 -40.62
N LEU A 108 -1.51 8.55 -40.00
CA LEU A 108 -1.68 7.33 -39.22
C LEU A 108 -1.35 7.59 -37.76
N THR A 109 -2.06 6.96 -36.84
CA THR A 109 -1.81 7.02 -35.40
C THR A 109 -1.62 5.61 -34.84
N ASP A 110 -1.29 5.50 -33.56
CA ASP A 110 -1.23 4.20 -32.87
C ASP A 110 -2.58 3.44 -32.93
N ALA A 111 -3.71 4.13 -33.12
CA ALA A 111 -5.02 3.50 -33.31
C ALA A 111 -5.08 2.67 -34.60
N GLU A 112 -4.66 3.22 -35.73
CA GLU A 112 -4.67 2.51 -37.01
C GLU A 112 -3.52 1.51 -37.09
N LEU A 113 -2.36 1.85 -36.54
CA LEU A 113 -1.16 1.01 -36.60
C LEU A 113 -1.26 -0.21 -35.68
N PHE A 114 -1.74 -0.02 -34.45
CA PHE A 114 -1.68 -1.02 -33.37
C PHE A 114 -3.02 -1.28 -32.68
N GLY A 115 -4.09 -0.57 -33.04
CA GLY A 115 -5.41 -0.75 -32.43
C GLY A 115 -5.55 -0.19 -31.01
N SER A 116 -4.59 0.60 -30.52
CA SER A 116 -4.63 1.16 -29.16
C SER A 116 -4.18 2.63 -29.13
N VAL A 117 -4.84 3.45 -28.30
CA VAL A 117 -4.53 4.88 -28.13
C VAL A 117 -4.00 5.12 -26.71
N LYS A 118 -2.72 5.48 -26.58
CA LYS A 118 -2.15 5.96 -25.30
C LYS A 118 -2.44 7.46 -25.16
N GLU A 119 -3.51 7.85 -24.45
CA GLU A 119 -3.76 9.27 -24.12
C GLU A 119 -2.80 9.76 -23.03
N ARG A 120 -2.02 10.81 -23.31
CA ARG A 120 -1.36 11.60 -22.27
C ARG A 120 -2.25 12.76 -21.83
N ARG A 121 -2.84 12.66 -20.63
CA ARG A 121 -3.30 13.85 -19.91
C ARG A 121 -2.16 14.38 -19.05
N ASN A 122 -1.57 15.50 -19.46
CA ASN A 122 -0.55 16.22 -18.68
C ASN A 122 -1.05 16.51 -17.26
N ARG A 123 -0.53 15.80 -16.25
CA ARG A 123 -0.74 16.13 -14.85
C ARG A 123 0.19 17.26 -14.42
N ARG A 124 -0.37 18.31 -13.80
CA ARG A 124 0.38 19.17 -12.88
C ARG A 124 0.71 18.33 -11.65
N ARG A 125 2.00 18.11 -11.38
CA ARG A 125 2.49 17.48 -10.14
C ARG A 125 2.07 18.32 -8.94
N HIS A 126 1.03 17.88 -8.23
CA HIS A 126 0.91 18.21 -6.81
C HIS A 126 1.78 17.23 -6.05
N THR A 127 2.96 17.69 -5.62
CA THR A 127 3.83 16.98 -4.69
C THR A 127 3.21 17.06 -3.29
N THR A 128 2.14 16.31 -3.04
CA THR A 128 1.84 15.90 -1.67
C THR A 128 2.79 14.76 -1.36
N GLN A 129 3.91 15.08 -0.71
CA GLN A 129 4.72 14.06 -0.05
C GLN A 129 3.77 13.24 0.86
N PRO A 130 3.84 11.90 0.82
CA PRO A 130 3.08 11.07 1.74
C PRO A 130 3.60 11.36 3.15
N GLY A 131 2.90 12.25 3.85
CA GLY A 131 3.20 12.62 5.23
C GLY A 131 3.14 11.37 6.09
N ASN A 132 4.26 11.11 6.78
CA ASN A 132 4.49 9.99 7.68
C ASN A 132 3.25 9.58 8.49
N GLN A 133 2.99 8.28 8.46
CA GLN A 133 1.87 7.54 9.04
C GLN A 133 1.87 7.55 10.59
N ILE A 134 1.62 8.69 11.22
CA ILE A 134 1.27 8.74 12.65
C ILE A 134 -0.03 9.53 12.81
N ALA A 135 -1.10 8.96 12.23
CA ALA A 135 -2.48 9.44 12.41
C ALA A 135 -3.18 8.80 13.62
N ALA A 136 -2.49 7.97 14.41
CA ALA A 136 -3.10 7.11 15.43
C ALA A 136 -3.78 7.87 16.59
N LEU A 137 -3.39 9.12 16.87
CA LEU A 137 -3.95 9.87 18.02
C LEU A 137 -4.92 10.99 17.65
N THR A 138 -5.15 11.24 16.36
CA THR A 138 -6.12 12.28 15.93
C THR A 138 -7.55 11.95 16.35
N ASP A 139 -7.81 10.69 16.74
CA ASP A 139 -9.11 10.16 17.15
C ASP A 139 -9.23 9.95 18.68
N MET A 140 -8.29 10.45 19.49
CA MET A 140 -8.37 10.32 20.95
C MET A 140 -9.50 11.17 21.53
N VAL A 141 -10.66 10.55 21.72
CA VAL A 141 -11.79 11.11 22.48
C VAL A 141 -11.65 10.76 23.96
N THR A 142 -12.12 11.64 24.84
CA THR A 142 -12.26 11.36 26.28
C THR A 142 -13.03 10.05 26.50
N GLY A 143 -12.49 9.13 27.30
CA GLY A 143 -13.04 7.81 27.54
C GLY A 143 -12.38 6.68 26.74
N SER A 144 -11.50 6.98 25.77
CA SER A 144 -10.72 5.98 25.03
C SER A 144 -9.71 5.26 25.92
N TYR A 145 -9.41 3.99 25.60
CA TYR A 145 -8.36 3.23 26.29
C TYR A 145 -6.98 3.56 25.72
N VAL A 146 -5.99 3.64 26.60
CA VAL A 146 -4.58 3.89 26.26
C VAL A 146 -3.69 2.92 27.00
N VAL A 147 -2.47 2.72 26.48
CA VAL A 147 -1.43 1.94 27.14
C VAL A 147 -0.29 2.87 27.50
N HIS A 148 0.08 2.89 28.78
CA HIS A 148 1.33 3.47 29.25
C HIS A 148 2.38 2.36 29.37
N ILE A 149 3.55 2.52 28.75
CA ILE A 149 4.60 1.48 28.69
C ILE A 149 4.98 0.94 30.08
N ASP A 150 5.00 1.81 31.10
CA ASP A 150 5.40 1.46 32.47
C ASP A 150 4.26 1.05 33.40
N HIS A 151 3.02 1.46 33.10
CA HIS A 151 1.92 1.40 34.07
C HIS A 151 0.71 0.59 33.58
N GLY A 152 0.66 0.24 32.29
CA GLY A 152 -0.36 -0.63 31.73
C GLY A 152 -1.53 0.08 31.08
N VAL A 153 -2.67 -0.61 31.02
CA VAL A 153 -3.86 -0.15 30.32
C VAL A 153 -4.67 0.78 31.22
N ALA A 154 -4.95 1.99 30.70
CA ALA A 154 -5.69 3.05 31.37
C ALA A 154 -6.81 3.60 30.48
N ARG A 155 -7.71 4.39 31.06
CA ARG A 155 -8.72 5.18 30.37
C ARG A 155 -8.28 6.65 30.31
N PHE A 156 -8.33 7.25 29.14
CA PHE A 156 -8.03 8.66 28.96
C PHE A 156 -9.18 9.54 29.50
N SER A 157 -8.89 10.42 30.45
CA SER A 157 -9.88 11.25 31.16
C SER A 157 -9.88 12.72 30.72
N GLY A 158 -8.88 13.15 29.95
CA GLY A 158 -8.73 14.53 29.46
C GLY A 158 -7.34 15.10 29.76
N THR A 159 -7.15 16.41 29.54
CA THR A 159 -5.97 17.14 29.99
C THR A 159 -6.32 18.04 31.16
N THR A 160 -5.35 18.29 32.04
CA THR A 160 -5.47 19.26 33.14
C THR A 160 -4.20 20.08 33.19
N ARG A 161 -4.31 21.32 33.64
CA ARG A 161 -3.13 22.12 33.97
C ARG A 161 -2.84 22.07 35.46
N MET A 162 -1.56 22.02 35.80
CA MET A 162 -1.09 22.02 37.19
C MET A 162 0.14 22.92 37.29
N GLY A 163 0.11 23.88 38.22
CA GLY A 163 1.16 24.86 38.47
C GLY A 163 0.60 26.15 39.08
N GLU A 164 1.45 26.99 39.67
CA GLU A 164 1.12 28.36 40.08
C GLU A 164 1.99 29.35 39.27
N GLY A 165 1.37 30.31 38.56
CA GLY A 165 2.09 31.36 37.82
C GLY A 165 2.62 30.92 36.44
N ASP A 166 3.89 31.25 36.13
CA ASP A 166 4.57 30.96 34.85
C ASP A 166 4.96 29.48 34.66
N GLU A 167 4.70 28.61 35.65
CA GLU A 167 4.96 27.17 35.61
C GLU A 167 3.71 26.34 35.24
N ASP A 168 2.76 26.93 34.51
CA ASP A 168 1.52 26.26 34.11
C ASP A 168 1.81 25.14 33.08
N LYS A 169 1.94 23.90 33.55
CA LYS A 169 2.21 22.72 32.71
C LYS A 169 0.93 21.94 32.42
N GLU A 170 0.74 21.55 31.17
CA GLU A 170 -0.35 20.67 30.75
C GLU A 170 0.02 19.20 30.99
N TYR A 171 -0.90 18.45 31.60
CA TYR A 171 -0.76 17.03 31.90
C TYR A 171 -1.91 16.25 31.27
N LEU A 172 -1.60 15.05 30.76
CA LEU A 172 -2.57 14.06 30.33
C LEU A 172 -3.07 13.27 31.54
N VAL A 173 -4.37 13.21 31.77
CA VAL A 173 -4.97 12.49 32.89
C VAL A 173 -5.39 11.09 32.44
N LEU A 174 -4.75 10.07 33.02
CA LEU A 174 -5.06 8.66 32.78
C LEU A 174 -5.68 8.05 34.03
N GLU A 175 -6.78 7.33 33.86
CA GLU A 175 -7.53 6.67 34.92
C GLU A 175 -7.35 5.16 34.85
N TYR A 176 -6.93 4.58 35.96
CA TYR A 176 -6.63 3.16 36.14
C TYR A 176 -7.76 2.46 36.92
N ALA A 177 -7.59 1.18 37.22
CA ALA A 177 -8.55 0.46 38.07
C ALA A 177 -8.71 1.17 39.43
N GLU A 178 -9.88 1.00 40.06
CA GLU A 178 -10.20 1.60 41.38
C GLU A 178 -10.21 3.14 41.40
N ASN A 179 -10.36 3.77 40.22
CA ASN A 179 -10.35 5.23 40.00
C ASN A 179 -9.00 5.91 40.34
N ASP A 180 -7.91 5.15 40.35
CA ASP A 180 -6.57 5.73 40.50
C ASP A 180 -6.23 6.61 39.28
N LYS A 181 -5.61 7.77 39.51
CA LYS A 181 -5.25 8.71 38.43
C LYS A 181 -3.75 8.88 38.32
N LEU A 182 -3.24 8.82 37.09
CA LEU A 182 -1.88 9.15 36.72
C LEU A 182 -1.88 10.44 35.88
N TYR A 183 -1.05 11.39 36.25
CA TYR A 183 -0.82 12.62 35.49
C TYR A 183 0.46 12.46 34.69
N VAL A 184 0.34 12.34 33.37
CA VAL A 184 1.48 12.16 32.46
C VAL A 184 1.87 13.52 31.88
N PRO A 185 3.10 14.00 32.09
CA PRO A 185 3.59 15.22 31.46
C PRO A 185 3.56 15.14 29.93
N THR A 186 3.34 16.27 29.24
CA THR A 186 3.37 16.35 27.76
C THR A 186 4.69 15.84 27.15
N GLU A 187 5.80 16.00 27.88
CA GLU A 187 7.13 15.52 27.48
C GLU A 187 7.25 13.99 27.42
N HIS A 188 6.35 13.26 28.09
CA HIS A 188 6.34 11.79 28.19
C HIS A 188 5.19 11.16 27.38
N LEU A 189 4.58 11.90 26.47
CA LEU A 189 3.53 11.39 25.58
C LEU A 189 4.04 10.37 24.56
N ASP A 190 5.36 10.25 24.38
CA ASP A 190 5.97 9.15 23.63
C ASP A 190 5.72 7.78 24.27
N ARG A 191 5.51 7.74 25.60
CA ARG A 191 5.22 6.53 26.39
C ARG A 191 3.75 6.13 26.43
N VAL A 192 2.88 6.94 25.85
CA VAL A 192 1.44 6.70 25.79
C VAL A 192 1.06 6.37 24.36
N THR A 193 0.42 5.22 24.17
CA THR A 193 -0.14 4.79 22.90
C THR A 193 -1.62 4.51 23.04
N SER A 194 -2.38 4.66 21.96
CA SER A 194 -3.78 4.25 21.94
C SER A 194 -3.88 2.73 22.11
N TYR A 195 -4.78 2.26 22.99
CA TYR A 195 -5.03 0.82 23.08
C TYR A 195 -5.88 0.38 21.90
N VAL A 196 -5.32 -0.53 21.11
CA VAL A 196 -5.95 -1.11 19.93
C VAL A 196 -6.37 -2.55 20.24
N GLY A 197 -7.67 -2.80 20.46
CA GLY A 197 -8.19 -4.13 20.79
C GLY A 197 -9.68 -4.30 20.50
N ALA A 198 -10.16 -5.56 20.47
CA ALA A 198 -11.54 -5.92 20.14
C ALA A 198 -12.55 -5.21 21.06
N GLN A 199 -13.43 -4.39 20.49
CA GLN A 199 -14.37 -3.57 21.28
C GLN A 199 -15.49 -4.38 21.96
N ASP A 200 -15.72 -5.63 21.56
CA ASP A 200 -16.77 -6.46 22.16
C ASP A 200 -16.50 -6.80 23.64
N HIS A 201 -15.25 -6.67 24.12
CA HIS A 201 -14.88 -6.83 25.52
C HIS A 201 -13.89 -5.73 25.94
N PRO A 202 -14.26 -4.77 26.81
CA PRO A 202 -13.33 -3.75 27.27
C PRO A 202 -12.12 -4.38 27.98
N PRO A 203 -10.90 -3.84 27.79
CA PRO A 203 -9.71 -4.36 28.46
C PRO A 203 -9.83 -4.16 29.97
N SER A 204 -9.19 -5.05 30.74
CA SER A 204 -9.04 -4.88 32.18
C SER A 204 -8.08 -3.72 32.45
N LEU A 205 -8.57 -2.67 33.10
CA LEU A 205 -7.72 -1.58 33.57
C LEU A 205 -6.69 -2.13 34.56
N THR A 206 -5.45 -1.70 34.41
CA THR A 206 -4.36 -2.11 35.30
C THR A 206 -4.48 -1.38 36.64
N ARG A 207 -3.99 -1.98 37.74
CA ARG A 207 -3.87 -1.31 39.05
C ARG A 207 -2.52 -0.63 39.19
N LEU A 208 -2.51 0.64 39.60
CA LEU A 208 -1.29 1.40 39.85
C LEU A 208 -0.51 0.81 41.03
N GLY A 209 0.82 0.76 40.91
CA GLY A 209 1.71 0.22 41.95
C GLY A 209 1.75 -1.32 42.08
N SER A 210 1.01 -2.05 41.24
CA SER A 210 1.03 -3.52 41.23
C SER A 210 2.14 -4.08 40.33
N ALA A 211 2.71 -5.23 40.70
CA ALA A 211 3.67 -5.97 39.84
C ALA A 211 2.98 -6.75 38.71
N GLU A 212 1.66 -6.59 38.54
CA GLU A 212 0.85 -7.30 37.54
C GLU A 212 1.31 -6.95 36.12
N TRP A 213 1.47 -5.66 35.82
CA TRP A 213 1.92 -5.19 34.52
C TRP A 213 3.33 -5.67 34.17
N ALA A 214 4.25 -5.64 35.14
CA ALA A 214 5.62 -6.13 34.93
C ALA A 214 5.63 -7.63 34.55
N ARG A 215 4.80 -8.46 35.21
CA ARG A 215 4.67 -9.89 34.88
C ARG A 215 4.07 -10.12 33.49
N ILE A 216 3.04 -9.34 33.13
CA ILE A 216 2.43 -9.40 31.80
C ILE A 216 3.48 -9.03 30.74
N LYS A 217 4.21 -7.92 30.95
CA LYS A 217 5.28 -7.47 30.05
C LYS A 217 6.38 -8.51 29.88
N GLU A 218 6.84 -9.15 30.95
CA GLU A 218 7.84 -10.24 30.84
C GLU A 218 7.31 -11.46 30.09
N LYS A 219 6.09 -11.90 30.38
CA LYS A 219 5.45 -13.03 29.68
C LYS A 219 5.35 -12.76 28.18
N VAL A 220 4.93 -11.55 27.80
CA VAL A 220 4.85 -11.14 26.40
C VAL A 220 6.25 -11.03 25.79
N LYS A 221 7.24 -10.48 26.50
CA LYS A 221 8.64 -10.40 26.02
C LYS A 221 9.23 -11.79 25.75
N GLY A 222 8.91 -12.79 26.58
CA GLY A 222 9.29 -14.18 26.34
C GLY A 222 8.68 -14.75 25.06
N ALA A 223 7.37 -14.58 24.88
CA ALA A 223 6.65 -15.05 23.70
C ALA A 223 7.11 -14.34 22.41
N THR A 224 7.39 -13.03 22.45
CA THR A 224 7.92 -12.30 21.28
C THR A 224 9.34 -12.76 20.95
N ARG A 225 10.15 -13.14 21.94
CA ARG A 225 11.50 -13.72 21.71
C ARG A 225 11.45 -15.08 21.02
N GLU A 226 10.58 -15.98 21.46
CA GLU A 226 10.36 -17.28 20.79
C GLU A 226 9.93 -17.09 19.34
N MET A 227 8.99 -16.17 19.11
CA MET A 227 8.53 -15.82 17.76
C MET A 227 9.66 -15.21 16.92
N ALA A 228 10.45 -14.28 17.47
CA ALA A 228 11.60 -13.69 16.79
C ALA A 228 12.62 -14.76 16.39
N GLN A 229 12.90 -15.74 17.27
CA GLN A 229 13.80 -16.85 16.94
C GLN A 229 13.26 -17.72 15.81
N GLU A 230 11.97 -18.06 15.80
CA GLU A 230 11.37 -18.82 14.70
C GLU A 230 11.50 -18.09 13.36
N LEU A 231 11.27 -16.76 13.37
CA LEU A 231 11.39 -15.91 12.19
C LEU A 231 12.84 -15.77 11.71
N LEU A 232 13.78 -15.58 12.63
CA LEU A 232 15.22 -15.49 12.34
C LEU A 232 15.77 -16.83 11.83
N ASN A 233 15.38 -17.95 12.42
CA ASN A 233 15.77 -19.28 11.92
C ASN A 233 15.30 -19.50 10.49
N LEU A 234 14.09 -19.05 10.15
CA LEU A 234 13.57 -19.10 8.79
C LEU A 234 14.41 -18.20 7.87
N HIS A 235 14.71 -16.96 8.28
CA HIS A 235 15.54 -16.03 7.51
C HIS A 235 16.99 -16.52 7.33
N ALA A 236 17.63 -17.02 8.37
CA ALA A 236 18.98 -17.58 8.36
C ALA A 236 19.07 -18.82 7.48
N SER A 237 18.07 -19.71 7.55
CA SER A 237 18.00 -20.87 6.66
C SER A 237 17.96 -20.47 5.17
N ARG A 238 17.48 -19.25 4.87
CA ARG A 238 17.43 -18.70 3.52
C ARG A 238 18.68 -17.95 3.09
N GLN A 239 19.37 -17.28 4.00
CA GLN A 239 20.68 -16.69 3.67
C GLN A 239 21.73 -17.76 3.34
N ILE A 240 21.59 -18.94 3.94
CA ILE A 240 22.46 -20.09 3.67
C ILE A 240 22.02 -20.83 2.39
N ALA A 241 20.73 -20.77 2.04
CA ALA A 241 20.21 -21.37 0.82
C ALA A 241 20.73 -20.60 -0.41
N LYS A 242 21.41 -21.30 -1.32
CA LYS A 242 21.79 -20.76 -2.62
C LYS A 242 20.55 -20.77 -3.52
N GLY A 243 20.03 -19.59 -3.85
CA GLY A 243 18.99 -19.41 -4.85
C GLY A 243 19.55 -19.39 -6.27
N HIS A 244 18.71 -18.97 -7.19
CA HIS A 244 19.09 -18.74 -8.59
C HIS A 244 19.26 -17.23 -8.81
N GLU A 245 20.41 -16.84 -9.34
CA GLU A 245 20.67 -15.45 -9.74
C GLU A 245 20.15 -15.25 -11.16
N PHE A 246 19.01 -14.57 -11.30
CA PHE A 246 18.43 -14.30 -12.62
C PHE A 246 19.26 -13.27 -13.39
N SER A 247 19.26 -13.41 -14.71
CA SER A 247 19.98 -12.54 -15.64
C SER A 247 19.32 -11.16 -15.73
N GLN A 248 20.11 -10.16 -16.17
CA GLN A 248 19.56 -8.82 -16.47
C GLN A 248 18.49 -8.87 -17.56
N ASP A 249 17.64 -7.84 -17.58
CA ASP A 249 16.53 -7.73 -18.52
C ASP A 249 16.99 -7.78 -19.98
N THR A 250 16.27 -8.55 -20.77
CA THR A 250 16.50 -8.72 -22.22
C THR A 250 15.73 -7.67 -23.02
N VAL A 251 16.01 -7.57 -24.33
CA VAL A 251 15.23 -6.73 -25.24
C VAL A 251 13.75 -7.15 -25.26
N TRP A 252 13.48 -8.46 -25.20
CA TRP A 252 12.10 -8.97 -25.11
C TRP A 252 11.40 -8.55 -23.81
N GLN A 253 12.13 -8.42 -22.69
CA GLN A 253 11.56 -7.90 -21.44
C GLN A 253 11.09 -6.45 -21.65
N GLN A 254 11.91 -5.61 -22.30
CA GLN A 254 11.54 -4.24 -22.60
C GLN A 254 10.33 -4.18 -23.54
N GLU A 255 10.28 -5.02 -24.57
CA GLU A 255 9.13 -5.09 -25.49
C GLU A 255 7.83 -5.48 -24.78
N LEU A 256 7.87 -6.44 -23.86
CA LEU A 256 6.71 -6.82 -23.05
C LEU A 256 6.26 -5.64 -22.17
N GLU A 257 7.20 -4.92 -21.57
CA GLU A 257 6.90 -3.78 -20.68
C GLU A 257 6.31 -2.61 -21.45
N ASP A 258 6.85 -2.30 -22.63
CA ASP A 258 6.35 -1.25 -23.51
C ASP A 258 4.96 -1.58 -24.09
N SER A 259 4.65 -2.87 -24.25
CA SER A 259 3.33 -3.37 -24.65
C SER A 259 2.24 -3.11 -23.60
N PHE A 260 2.61 -2.74 -22.36
CA PHE A 260 1.64 -2.40 -21.33
C PHE A 260 0.80 -1.19 -21.77
N PRO A 261 -0.54 -1.32 -21.83
CA PRO A 261 -1.40 -0.28 -22.40
C PRO A 261 -1.61 0.91 -21.46
N PHE A 262 -1.27 0.79 -20.18
CA PHE A 262 -1.44 1.83 -19.17
C PHE A 262 -0.09 2.46 -18.78
N GLU A 263 -0.12 3.68 -18.22
CA GLU A 263 1.08 4.28 -17.62
C GLU A 263 1.25 3.77 -16.19
N GLU A 264 2.48 3.38 -15.84
CA GLU A 264 2.81 2.88 -14.51
C GLU A 264 2.78 4.01 -13.46
N THR A 265 2.24 3.71 -12.28
CA THR A 265 2.35 4.62 -11.15
C THR A 265 3.76 4.58 -10.55
N PRO A 266 4.21 5.63 -9.83
CA PRO A 266 5.51 5.61 -9.15
C PRO A 266 5.67 4.38 -8.23
N ASP A 267 4.62 4.04 -7.47
CA ASP A 267 4.65 2.88 -6.57
C ASP A 267 4.73 1.55 -7.32
N GLN A 268 4.08 1.44 -8.50
CA GLN A 268 4.21 0.28 -9.37
C GLN A 268 5.64 0.15 -9.90
N ALA A 269 6.23 1.24 -10.39
CA ALA A 269 7.59 1.26 -10.91
C ALA A 269 8.62 0.85 -9.83
N THR A 270 8.47 1.37 -8.61
CA THR A 270 9.30 0.95 -7.47
C THR A 270 9.10 -0.54 -7.15
N ALA A 271 7.85 -1.02 -7.06
CA ALA A 271 7.58 -2.43 -6.78
C ALA A 271 8.15 -3.38 -7.86
N ILE A 272 8.08 -2.99 -9.14
CA ILE A 272 8.66 -3.75 -10.26
C ILE A 272 10.19 -3.79 -10.16
N SER A 273 10.82 -2.63 -9.90
CA SER A 273 12.27 -2.53 -9.74
C SER A 273 12.76 -3.37 -8.57
N ASP A 274 12.08 -3.30 -7.42
CA ASP A 274 12.39 -4.05 -6.22
C ASP A 274 12.34 -5.56 -6.48
N VAL A 275 11.27 -6.05 -7.13
CA VAL A 275 11.12 -7.48 -7.48
C VAL A 275 12.26 -7.93 -8.40
N LYS A 276 12.59 -7.16 -9.44
CA LYS A 276 13.69 -7.50 -10.35
C LYS A 276 15.04 -7.54 -9.65
N THR A 277 15.30 -6.56 -8.79
CA THR A 277 16.56 -6.47 -8.04
C THR A 277 16.71 -7.64 -7.07
N ASP A 278 15.63 -8.09 -6.44
CA ASP A 278 15.66 -9.28 -5.59
C ASP A 278 15.91 -10.57 -6.39
N MET A 279 15.29 -10.71 -7.57
CA MET A 279 15.51 -11.86 -8.46
C MET A 279 16.94 -11.92 -9.01
N GLU A 280 17.59 -10.78 -9.18
CA GLU A 280 19.00 -10.71 -9.62
C GLU A 280 20.01 -11.00 -8.49
N GLN A 281 19.54 -11.42 -7.31
CA GLN A 281 20.42 -11.82 -6.20
C GLN A 281 20.52 -13.34 -6.09
N LEU A 282 21.66 -13.82 -5.58
CA LEU A 282 21.87 -15.24 -5.24
C LEU A 282 20.97 -15.75 -4.10
N LYS A 283 20.27 -14.86 -3.39
CA LYS A 283 19.39 -15.19 -2.27
C LYS A 283 17.96 -15.37 -2.80
N PRO A 284 17.25 -16.46 -2.45
CA PRO A 284 15.86 -16.63 -2.89
C PRO A 284 14.96 -15.48 -2.42
N MET A 285 14.20 -14.87 -3.33
CA MET A 285 13.25 -13.78 -3.06
C MET A 285 12.04 -14.28 -2.24
N ASP A 286 11.55 -13.48 -1.29
CA ASP A 286 10.18 -13.64 -0.72
C ASP A 286 9.57 -12.28 -0.44
N ARG A 287 8.98 -11.72 -1.49
CA ARG A 287 8.41 -10.39 -1.47
C ARG A 287 6.89 -10.45 -1.36
N LEU A 288 6.33 -9.56 -0.55
CA LEU A 288 4.89 -9.31 -0.51
C LEU A 288 4.59 -8.01 -1.26
N ILE A 289 3.75 -8.09 -2.28
CA ILE A 289 3.17 -6.92 -2.95
C ILE A 289 1.80 -6.67 -2.34
N CYS A 290 1.66 -5.54 -1.65
CA CYS A 290 0.39 -5.07 -1.13
C CYS A 290 -0.09 -3.89 -1.96
N GLY A 291 -1.27 -4.02 -2.55
CA GLY A 291 -1.92 -2.93 -3.26
C GLY A 291 -3.39 -3.24 -3.40
N ASP A 292 -4.24 -2.24 -3.56
CA ASP A 292 -5.68 -2.48 -3.69
C ASP A 292 -6.01 -3.33 -4.94
N VAL A 293 -7.23 -3.85 -5.01
CA VAL A 293 -7.75 -4.55 -6.19
C VAL A 293 -7.66 -3.61 -7.39
N GLY A 294 -7.13 -4.08 -8.53
CA GLY A 294 -6.99 -3.27 -9.75
C GLY A 294 -5.79 -2.31 -9.78
N TYR A 295 -4.89 -2.35 -8.80
CA TYR A 295 -3.69 -1.51 -8.79
C TYR A 295 -2.55 -2.12 -9.62
N GLY A 296 -2.79 -3.10 -10.49
CA GLY A 296 -1.74 -3.68 -11.34
C GLY A 296 -0.85 -4.72 -10.65
N LYS A 297 -1.27 -5.34 -9.54
CA LYS A 297 -0.53 -6.46 -8.91
C LYS A 297 -0.21 -7.59 -9.89
N THR A 298 -1.16 -7.91 -10.76
CA THR A 298 -1.00 -8.93 -11.81
C THR A 298 0.09 -8.56 -12.80
N GLU A 299 0.27 -7.27 -13.10
CA GLU A 299 1.32 -6.80 -14.01
C GLU A 299 2.72 -7.03 -13.42
N VAL A 300 2.90 -6.75 -12.12
CA VAL A 300 4.15 -7.02 -11.41
C VAL A 300 4.49 -8.52 -11.47
N ALA A 301 3.51 -9.38 -11.22
CA ALA A 301 3.70 -10.83 -11.29
C ALA A 301 3.95 -11.34 -12.71
N LEU A 302 3.31 -10.77 -13.72
CA LEU A 302 3.49 -11.14 -15.12
C LEU A 302 4.92 -10.81 -15.59
N ARG A 303 5.45 -9.64 -15.23
CA ARG A 303 6.83 -9.25 -15.56
C ARG A 303 7.86 -10.13 -14.88
N ALA A 304 7.65 -10.45 -13.59
CA ALA A 304 8.50 -11.39 -12.87
C ALA A 304 8.47 -12.79 -13.51
N ALA A 305 7.28 -13.28 -13.88
CA ALA A 305 7.12 -14.56 -14.55
C ALA A 305 7.85 -14.60 -15.91
N PHE A 306 7.74 -13.54 -16.71
CA PHE A 306 8.43 -13.45 -18.00
C PHE A 306 9.95 -13.45 -17.86
N LYS A 307 10.50 -12.71 -16.88
CA LYS A 307 11.92 -12.73 -16.55
C LYS A 307 12.39 -14.14 -16.19
N THR A 308 11.63 -14.87 -15.37
CA THR A 308 11.94 -16.26 -15.01
C THR A 308 11.94 -17.21 -16.21
N VAL A 309 10.98 -17.06 -17.14
CA VAL A 309 10.91 -17.89 -18.35
C VAL A 309 12.04 -17.60 -19.32
N ASN A 310 12.48 -16.34 -19.43
CA ASN A 310 13.62 -15.97 -20.27
C ASN A 310 14.93 -16.65 -19.85
N ASP A 311 15.08 -16.97 -18.57
CA ASP A 311 16.21 -17.73 -18.03
C ASP A 311 16.02 -19.26 -18.12
N GLY A 312 14.97 -19.72 -18.82
CA GLY A 312 14.69 -21.14 -19.06
C GLY A 312 14.15 -21.88 -17.84
N MET A 313 13.58 -21.17 -16.87
CA MET A 313 12.93 -21.73 -15.69
C MET A 313 11.41 -21.67 -15.80
N GLN A 314 10.73 -22.56 -15.09
CA GLN A 314 9.26 -22.65 -15.05
C GLN A 314 8.68 -21.79 -13.94
N VAL A 315 7.44 -21.33 -14.14
CA VAL A 315 6.69 -20.50 -13.19
C VAL A 315 5.41 -21.21 -12.76
N GLY A 316 5.15 -21.21 -11.46
CA GLY A 316 3.88 -21.67 -10.89
C GLY A 316 3.07 -20.52 -10.31
N VAL A 317 1.87 -20.27 -10.81
CA VAL A 317 0.95 -19.25 -10.28
C VAL A 317 -0.18 -19.93 -9.50
N LEU A 318 -0.16 -19.75 -8.18
CA LEU A 318 -1.11 -20.33 -7.23
C LEU A 318 -2.21 -19.34 -6.88
N VAL A 319 -3.44 -19.73 -7.16
CA VAL A 319 -4.64 -18.92 -6.92
C VAL A 319 -5.68 -19.68 -6.09
N PRO A 320 -6.57 -19.00 -5.35
CA PRO A 320 -7.48 -19.69 -4.43
C PRO A 320 -8.70 -20.31 -5.13
N THR A 321 -9.11 -19.82 -6.31
CA THR A 321 -10.33 -20.26 -7.00
C THR A 321 -10.09 -20.57 -8.47
N THR A 322 -10.89 -21.48 -9.03
CA THR A 322 -10.86 -21.87 -10.45
C THR A 322 -11.12 -20.68 -11.37
N VAL A 323 -12.02 -19.77 -10.99
CA VAL A 323 -12.34 -18.57 -11.79
C VAL A 323 -11.15 -17.61 -11.84
N LEU A 324 -10.47 -17.37 -10.71
CA LEU A 324 -9.22 -16.60 -10.73
C LEU A 324 -8.15 -17.28 -11.58
N ALA A 325 -8.08 -18.62 -11.57
CA ALA A 325 -7.13 -19.34 -12.40
C ALA A 325 -7.39 -19.10 -13.89
N GLN A 326 -8.65 -19.10 -14.30
CA GLN A 326 -9.05 -18.78 -15.67
C GLN A 326 -8.80 -17.32 -16.02
N GLN A 327 -9.06 -16.39 -15.09
CA GLN A 327 -8.79 -14.97 -15.32
C GLN A 327 -7.29 -14.72 -15.54
N HIS A 328 -6.44 -15.22 -14.64
CA HIS A 328 -4.99 -15.11 -14.79
C HIS A 328 -4.53 -15.82 -16.07
N TYR A 329 -5.10 -16.98 -16.41
CA TYR A 329 -4.80 -17.68 -17.65
C TYR A 329 -5.11 -16.83 -18.88
N ALA A 330 -6.30 -16.25 -18.97
CA ALA A 330 -6.68 -15.38 -20.08
C ALA A 330 -5.74 -14.17 -20.20
N THR A 331 -5.45 -13.47 -19.09
CA THR A 331 -4.55 -12.32 -19.09
C THR A 331 -3.12 -12.71 -19.48
N PHE A 332 -2.56 -13.78 -18.93
CA PHE A 332 -1.21 -14.23 -19.27
C PHE A 332 -1.13 -14.69 -20.72
N SER A 333 -2.11 -15.46 -21.20
CA SER A 333 -2.14 -15.94 -22.59
C SER A 333 -2.26 -14.80 -23.61
N GLU A 334 -3.08 -13.79 -23.33
CA GLU A 334 -3.22 -12.61 -24.19
C GLU A 334 -1.93 -11.79 -24.22
N ARG A 335 -1.38 -11.49 -23.04
CA ARG A 335 -0.17 -10.67 -22.90
C ARG A 335 1.09 -11.31 -23.45
N LEU A 336 1.18 -12.64 -23.34
CA LEU A 336 2.34 -13.40 -23.78
C LEU A 336 2.20 -13.97 -25.19
N SER A 337 1.07 -13.75 -25.88
CA SER A 337 0.84 -14.25 -27.24
C SER A 337 1.88 -13.82 -28.28
N PRO A 338 2.55 -12.65 -28.17
CA PRO A 338 3.61 -12.28 -29.11
C PRO A 338 4.90 -13.09 -28.94
N PHE A 339 5.04 -13.84 -27.84
CA PHE A 339 6.26 -14.54 -27.45
C PHE A 339 6.08 -16.07 -27.55
N PRO A 340 7.15 -16.83 -27.79
CA PRO A 340 7.09 -18.29 -27.91
C PRO A 340 7.02 -18.97 -26.52
N ILE A 341 6.07 -18.55 -25.67
CA ILE A 341 5.91 -19.03 -24.29
C ILE A 341 4.64 -19.86 -24.16
N SER A 342 4.78 -21.03 -23.55
CA SER A 342 3.69 -21.97 -23.30
C SER A 342 3.05 -21.70 -21.94
N VAL A 343 1.77 -21.29 -21.96
CA VAL A 343 0.95 -21.06 -20.76
C VAL A 343 -0.22 -22.04 -20.76
N ASP A 344 -0.47 -22.70 -19.62
CA ASP A 344 -1.65 -23.58 -19.44
C ASP A 344 -2.21 -23.47 -18.03
N VAL A 345 -3.42 -23.99 -17.84
CA VAL A 345 -4.18 -23.87 -16.61
C VAL A 345 -4.53 -25.24 -16.03
N LEU A 346 -4.17 -25.45 -14.76
CA LEU A 346 -4.52 -26.63 -13.99
C LEU A 346 -5.68 -26.30 -13.05
N SER A 347 -6.89 -26.56 -13.53
CA SER A 347 -8.14 -26.24 -12.84
C SER A 347 -9.17 -27.37 -13.00
N ARG A 348 -10.26 -27.30 -12.24
CA ARG A 348 -11.32 -28.31 -12.28
C ARG A 348 -12.08 -28.36 -13.59
N PHE A 349 -12.08 -27.26 -14.35
CA PHE A 349 -12.67 -27.19 -15.70
C PHE A 349 -11.97 -28.06 -16.74
N ARG A 350 -10.74 -28.51 -16.46
CA ARG A 350 -10.04 -29.46 -17.33
C ARG A 350 -10.48 -30.87 -17.00
N THR A 351 -10.79 -31.65 -18.02
CA THR A 351 -11.04 -33.08 -17.88
C THR A 351 -9.82 -33.80 -17.32
N ASN A 352 -10.02 -34.95 -16.69
CA ASN A 352 -8.90 -35.75 -16.15
C ASN A 352 -7.82 -36.05 -17.19
N LYS A 353 -8.22 -36.24 -18.46
CA LYS A 353 -7.29 -36.48 -19.57
C LYS A 353 -6.41 -35.25 -19.83
N GLU A 354 -7.03 -34.07 -19.96
CA GLU A 354 -6.30 -32.82 -20.17
C GLU A 354 -5.39 -32.47 -18.98
N GLN A 355 -5.84 -32.70 -17.74
CA GLN A 355 -5.01 -32.50 -16.56
C GLN A 355 -3.75 -33.37 -16.60
N GLN A 356 -3.86 -34.65 -16.99
CA GLN A 356 -2.71 -35.53 -17.12
C GLN A 356 -1.75 -35.08 -18.23
N GLU A 357 -2.28 -34.55 -19.34
CA GLU A 357 -1.47 -33.97 -20.41
C GLU A 357 -0.69 -32.74 -19.93
N VAL A 358 -1.32 -31.85 -19.15
CA VAL A 358 -0.67 -30.69 -18.55
C VAL A 358 0.44 -31.12 -17.58
N LEU A 359 0.18 -32.10 -16.72
CA LEU A 359 1.17 -32.60 -15.76
C LEU A 359 2.39 -33.23 -16.47
N GLU A 360 2.17 -33.97 -17.55
CA GLU A 360 3.27 -34.55 -18.31
C GLU A 360 4.09 -33.47 -19.05
N LYS A 361 3.44 -32.48 -19.66
CA LYS A 361 4.13 -31.32 -20.26
C LYS A 361 4.98 -30.56 -19.23
N LEU A 362 4.44 -30.37 -18.02
CA LEU A 362 5.12 -29.71 -16.91
C LEU A 362 6.37 -30.49 -16.48
N ARG A 363 6.25 -31.82 -16.38
CA ARG A 363 7.36 -32.72 -16.01
C ARG A 363 8.46 -32.75 -17.08
N GLN A 364 8.09 -32.67 -18.35
CA GLN A 364 9.04 -32.63 -19.47
C GLN A 364 9.71 -31.26 -19.64
N GLY A 365 9.14 -30.21 -19.05
CA GLY A 365 9.57 -28.82 -19.20
C GLY A 365 9.22 -28.21 -20.55
N SER A 366 8.13 -28.69 -21.17
CA SER A 366 7.55 -28.10 -22.40
C SER A 366 6.46 -27.05 -22.10
N LEU A 367 6.13 -26.90 -20.82
CA LEU A 367 5.21 -25.90 -20.30
C LEU A 367 5.99 -24.94 -19.41
N ASP A 368 5.99 -23.66 -19.75
CA ASP A 368 6.80 -22.64 -19.08
C ASP A 368 6.06 -22.07 -17.87
N ILE A 369 4.77 -21.73 -18.05
CA ILE A 369 3.93 -21.16 -17.00
C ILE A 369 2.71 -22.03 -16.78
N VAL A 370 2.49 -22.43 -15.52
CA VAL A 370 1.25 -23.11 -15.11
C VAL A 370 0.50 -22.28 -14.07
N ILE A 371 -0.76 -22.01 -14.37
CA ILE A 371 -1.67 -21.30 -13.46
C ILE A 371 -2.63 -22.31 -12.88
N GLY A 372 -2.79 -22.35 -11.56
CA GLY A 372 -3.63 -23.37 -10.97
C GLY A 372 -4.04 -23.12 -9.54
N THR A 373 -5.05 -23.86 -9.13
CA THR A 373 -5.54 -23.79 -7.75
C THR A 373 -4.62 -24.58 -6.81
N HIS A 374 -5.09 -24.88 -5.60
CA HIS A 374 -4.44 -25.80 -4.66
C HIS A 374 -4.04 -27.16 -5.29
N ARG A 375 -4.60 -27.54 -6.45
CA ARG A 375 -4.17 -28.70 -7.23
C ARG A 375 -2.66 -28.72 -7.53
N LEU A 376 -2.04 -27.55 -7.72
CA LEU A 376 -0.58 -27.41 -7.94
C LEU A 376 0.27 -27.82 -6.72
N LEU A 377 -0.31 -27.86 -5.52
CA LEU A 377 0.40 -28.23 -4.29
C LEU A 377 0.31 -29.73 -3.97
N GLN A 378 -0.38 -30.51 -4.80
CA GLN A 378 -0.51 -31.95 -4.61
C GLN A 378 0.80 -32.68 -4.93
N LYS A 379 1.00 -33.86 -4.33
CA LYS A 379 2.28 -34.59 -4.38
C LYS A 379 2.65 -35.14 -5.76
N ASP A 380 1.67 -35.28 -6.63
CA ASP A 380 1.82 -35.78 -8.00
C ASP A 380 2.28 -34.71 -9.00
N VAL A 381 2.30 -33.43 -8.59
CA VAL A 381 2.78 -32.32 -9.42
C VAL A 381 4.29 -32.19 -9.26
N SER A 382 5.02 -32.37 -10.36
CA SER A 382 6.47 -32.23 -10.41
C SER A 382 6.87 -31.29 -11.53
N PHE A 383 7.58 -30.23 -11.17
CA PHE A 383 8.24 -29.34 -12.11
C PHE A 383 9.59 -29.93 -12.52
N LYS A 384 10.06 -29.60 -13.72
CA LYS A 384 11.43 -29.90 -14.16
C LYS A 384 12.43 -28.92 -13.57
N ASN A 385 12.11 -27.62 -13.61
CA ASN A 385 12.97 -26.56 -13.12
C ASN A 385 12.13 -25.35 -12.67
N LEU A 386 11.55 -25.39 -11.48
CA LEU A 386 10.73 -24.31 -10.94
C LEU A 386 11.63 -23.16 -10.46
N GLY A 387 11.50 -21.97 -11.06
CA GLY A 387 12.28 -20.77 -10.70
C GLY A 387 11.51 -19.73 -9.89
N LEU A 388 10.19 -19.63 -10.10
CA LEU A 388 9.34 -18.65 -9.40
C LEU A 388 7.99 -19.25 -9.04
N ALA A 389 7.53 -19.00 -7.81
CA ALA A 389 6.18 -19.29 -7.36
C ALA A 389 5.44 -17.98 -7.02
N VAL A 390 4.40 -17.67 -7.78
CA VAL A 390 3.51 -16.53 -7.49
C VAL A 390 2.32 -17.04 -6.67
N VAL A 391 2.00 -16.39 -5.55
CA VAL A 391 0.88 -16.76 -4.67
C VAL A 391 -0.07 -15.58 -4.54
N ASP A 392 -1.28 -15.70 -5.08
CA ASP A 392 -2.31 -14.66 -4.97
C ASP A 392 -3.29 -14.97 -3.83
N GLU A 393 -3.63 -13.96 -3.02
CA GLU A 393 -4.55 -14.04 -1.88
C GLU A 393 -4.24 -15.19 -0.89
N GLU A 394 -2.98 -15.27 -0.42
CA GLU A 394 -2.45 -16.32 0.48
C GLU A 394 -3.36 -16.63 1.69
N GLN A 395 -4.10 -15.64 2.21
CA GLN A 395 -4.99 -15.80 3.36
C GLN A 395 -6.07 -16.88 3.15
N ARG A 396 -6.47 -17.15 1.91
CA ARG A 396 -7.54 -18.11 1.59
C ARG A 396 -7.06 -19.56 1.57
N PHE A 397 -5.76 -19.81 1.65
CA PHE A 397 -5.21 -21.17 1.67
C PHE A 397 -5.27 -21.81 3.06
N GLY A 398 -5.63 -23.10 3.10
CA GLY A 398 -5.68 -23.91 4.31
C GLY A 398 -4.31 -24.18 4.92
N VAL A 399 -4.30 -24.69 6.16
CA VAL A 399 -3.07 -24.93 6.95
C VAL A 399 -2.10 -25.89 6.24
N ALA A 400 -2.61 -26.99 5.68
CA ALA A 400 -1.78 -27.97 4.96
C ALA A 400 -1.11 -27.37 3.70
N HIS A 401 -1.82 -26.49 2.98
CA HIS A 401 -1.27 -25.78 1.81
C HIS A 401 -0.15 -24.82 2.23
N LYS A 402 -0.32 -24.11 3.35
CA LYS A 402 0.67 -23.18 3.89
C LYS A 402 1.96 -23.87 4.31
N GLU A 403 1.89 -25.07 4.87
CA GLU A 403 3.09 -25.86 5.19
C GLU A 403 3.87 -26.26 3.92
N ARG A 404 3.18 -26.60 2.83
CA ARG A 404 3.84 -26.89 1.55
C ARG A 404 4.48 -25.63 0.95
N LEU A 405 3.81 -24.48 1.03
CA LEU A 405 4.36 -23.19 0.61
C LEU A 405 5.61 -22.81 1.42
N LYS A 406 5.65 -23.07 2.74
CA LYS A 406 6.86 -22.85 3.56
C LYS A 406 8.07 -23.65 3.07
N GLN A 407 7.85 -24.85 2.52
CA GLN A 407 8.93 -25.65 1.95
C GLN A 407 9.42 -25.03 0.63
N LEU A 408 8.50 -24.64 -0.25
CA LEU A 408 8.84 -23.98 -1.53
C LEU A 408 9.64 -22.69 -1.32
N ARG A 409 9.27 -21.88 -0.32
CA ARG A 409 9.98 -20.64 0.07
C ARG A 409 11.46 -20.82 0.45
N LYS A 410 11.92 -22.05 0.70
CA LYS A 410 13.33 -22.32 1.04
C LYS A 410 14.20 -22.51 -0.19
N GLU A 411 13.61 -22.89 -1.32
CA GLU A 411 14.33 -23.38 -2.50
C GLU A 411 14.12 -22.49 -3.72
N VAL A 412 13.01 -21.76 -3.78
CA VAL A 412 12.54 -21.03 -4.97
C VAL A 412 12.13 -19.61 -4.57
N ASP A 413 12.25 -18.67 -5.51
CA ASP A 413 11.71 -17.33 -5.38
C ASP A 413 10.19 -17.34 -5.23
N VAL A 414 9.68 -16.59 -4.26
CA VAL A 414 8.24 -16.50 -3.98
C VAL A 414 7.76 -15.06 -4.03
N LEU A 415 6.78 -14.79 -4.88
CA LEU A 415 6.10 -13.50 -4.95
C LEU A 415 4.67 -13.65 -4.43
N THR A 416 4.35 -12.99 -3.31
CA THR A 416 2.98 -13.03 -2.77
C THR A 416 2.23 -11.74 -3.12
N LEU A 417 1.01 -11.87 -3.63
CA LEU A 417 0.12 -10.75 -3.95
C LEU A 417 -1.04 -10.70 -2.94
N SER A 418 -1.35 -9.53 -2.42
CA SER A 418 -2.53 -9.37 -1.56
C SER A 418 -3.20 -8.00 -1.71
N ALA A 419 -4.53 -7.98 -1.66
CA ALA A 419 -5.32 -6.76 -1.63
C ALA A 419 -5.30 -6.05 -0.27
N THR A 420 -5.10 -6.81 0.81
CA THR A 420 -5.09 -6.30 2.19
C THR A 420 -3.95 -6.98 2.95
N PRO A 421 -2.93 -6.26 3.42
CA PRO A 421 -1.87 -6.88 4.21
C PRO A 421 -2.47 -7.57 5.42
N ILE A 422 -2.24 -8.88 5.53
CA ILE A 422 -2.63 -9.64 6.71
C ILE A 422 -1.85 -9.07 7.90
N PRO A 423 -2.48 -8.76 9.05
CA PRO A 423 -1.80 -8.20 10.24
C PRO A 423 -0.53 -8.94 10.67
N ARG A 424 -0.50 -10.28 10.51
CA ARG A 424 0.69 -11.11 10.76
C ARG A 424 1.82 -10.81 9.80
N THR A 425 1.49 -10.68 8.52
CA THR A 425 2.45 -10.38 7.45
C THR A 425 2.90 -8.92 7.51
N LEU A 426 2.00 -8.02 7.91
CA LEU A 426 2.32 -6.64 8.24
C LEU A 426 3.30 -6.57 9.41
N ASN A 427 3.09 -7.32 10.48
CA ASN A 427 4.04 -7.40 11.59
C ASN A 427 5.41 -7.94 11.16
N GLN A 428 5.47 -8.97 10.30
CA GLN A 428 6.74 -9.50 9.76
C GLN A 428 7.47 -8.50 8.86
N ALA A 429 6.73 -7.75 8.04
CA ALA A 429 7.26 -6.67 7.22
C ALA A 429 7.76 -5.51 8.09
N LEU A 430 7.00 -5.13 9.10
CA LEU A 430 7.36 -4.07 10.06
C LEU A 430 8.58 -4.43 10.91
N SER A 431 8.86 -5.73 11.12
CA SER A 431 10.07 -6.24 11.78
C SER A 431 11.29 -6.36 10.85
N GLY A 432 11.17 -6.02 9.56
CA GLY A 432 12.28 -6.07 8.59
C GLY A 432 12.69 -7.48 8.16
N ILE A 433 11.87 -8.50 8.46
CA ILE A 433 12.19 -9.91 8.15
C ILE A 433 11.66 -10.32 6.77
N ARG A 434 10.60 -9.65 6.31
CA ARG A 434 9.96 -9.87 5.01
C ARG A 434 9.94 -8.57 4.20
N ASP A 435 10.42 -8.63 2.97
CA ASP A 435 10.44 -7.49 2.07
C ASP A 435 9.02 -7.18 1.59
N LEU A 436 8.58 -5.93 1.77
CA LEU A 436 7.23 -5.45 1.47
C LEU A 436 7.31 -4.26 0.51
N SER A 437 6.62 -4.35 -0.61
CA SER A 437 6.36 -3.19 -1.47
C SER A 437 4.86 -2.85 -1.40
N THR A 438 4.56 -1.61 -1.03
CA THR A 438 3.19 -1.08 -0.97
C THR A 438 2.90 -0.24 -2.20
N MET A 439 1.73 -0.47 -2.80
CA MET A 439 1.20 0.27 -3.94
C MET A 439 -0.07 0.99 -3.50
N ASP A 440 0.07 2.27 -3.16
CA ASP A 440 -1.01 3.09 -2.59
C ASP A 440 -1.63 4.03 -3.63
N THR A 441 -0.88 4.37 -4.67
CA THR A 441 -1.31 5.26 -5.76
C THR A 441 -2.23 4.51 -6.73
N PRO A 442 -3.52 4.90 -6.86
CA PRO A 442 -4.44 4.29 -7.82
C PRO A 442 -4.05 4.62 -9.27
N PRO A 443 -4.26 3.70 -10.23
CA PRO A 443 -4.21 4.00 -11.66
C PRO A 443 -5.26 5.05 -12.08
N GLU A 444 -4.95 5.86 -13.11
CA GLU A 444 -5.75 7.03 -13.49
C GLU A 444 -7.17 6.73 -13.98
N ALA A 445 -7.44 5.51 -14.47
CA ALA A 445 -8.74 5.13 -15.03
C ALA A 445 -9.82 4.79 -13.98
N ARG A 446 -9.49 4.78 -12.68
CA ARG A 446 -10.43 4.29 -11.65
C ARG A 446 -11.21 5.41 -10.98
N LEU A 447 -12.52 5.45 -11.22
CA LEU A 447 -13.43 6.34 -10.50
C LEU A 447 -13.76 5.77 -9.10
N PRO A 448 -13.80 6.61 -8.04
CA PRO A 448 -14.13 6.14 -6.71
C PRO A 448 -15.59 5.67 -6.63
N VAL A 449 -15.79 4.53 -5.94
CA VAL A 449 -17.10 3.91 -5.70
C VAL A 449 -17.91 4.80 -4.75
N LYS A 450 -19.08 5.26 -5.19
CA LYS A 450 -20.00 5.99 -4.31
C LYS A 450 -20.68 5.02 -3.36
N THR A 451 -20.43 5.17 -2.06
CA THR A 451 -20.99 4.30 -1.03
C THR A 451 -22.11 5.03 -0.30
N PHE A 452 -23.25 4.35 -0.12
CA PHE A 452 -24.41 4.83 0.62
C PHE A 452 -24.73 3.87 1.76
N VAL A 453 -24.98 4.40 2.95
CA VAL A 453 -25.51 3.63 4.09
C VAL A 453 -26.95 4.08 4.29
N SER A 454 -27.90 3.15 4.27
CA SER A 454 -29.33 3.46 4.41
C SER A 454 -30.09 2.30 5.03
N GLU A 455 -31.28 2.58 5.57
CA GLU A 455 -32.18 1.51 5.95
C GLU A 455 -32.67 0.74 4.71
N TYR A 456 -32.85 -0.57 4.87
CA TYR A 456 -33.39 -1.45 3.83
C TYR A 456 -34.66 -0.84 3.23
N SER A 457 -34.72 -0.64 1.92
CA SER A 457 -35.88 -0.02 1.28
C SER A 457 -36.11 -0.61 -0.09
N GLU A 458 -37.28 -1.19 -0.31
CA GLU A 458 -37.65 -1.80 -1.60
C GLU A 458 -37.60 -0.78 -2.74
N ASP A 459 -38.08 0.45 -2.50
CA ASP A 459 -38.03 1.53 -3.50
C ASP A 459 -36.60 1.88 -3.89
N LEU A 460 -35.69 1.95 -2.92
CA LEU A 460 -34.27 2.25 -3.16
C LEU A 460 -33.58 1.11 -3.92
N ILE A 461 -33.86 -0.14 -3.54
CA ILE A 461 -33.33 -1.33 -4.20
C ILE A 461 -33.81 -1.36 -5.65
N LYS A 462 -35.10 -1.12 -5.88
CA LYS A 462 -35.69 -1.06 -7.23
C LYS A 462 -35.05 0.03 -8.09
N GLU A 463 -34.90 1.23 -7.57
CA GLU A 463 -34.26 2.35 -8.28
C GLU A 463 -32.80 2.02 -8.62
N ALA A 464 -32.05 1.45 -7.67
CA ALA A 464 -30.67 1.04 -7.88
C ALA A 464 -30.54 -0.04 -8.98
N ILE A 465 -31.44 -1.03 -8.97
CA ILE A 465 -31.47 -2.10 -9.98
C ILE A 465 -31.79 -1.54 -11.36
N LEU A 466 -32.86 -0.75 -11.48
CA LEU A 466 -33.29 -0.18 -12.76
C LEU A 466 -32.23 0.74 -13.38
N ARG A 467 -31.61 1.59 -12.55
CA ARG A 467 -30.51 2.47 -12.98
C ARG A 467 -29.33 1.67 -13.56
N GLU A 468 -29.02 0.50 -12.99
CA GLU A 468 -27.95 -0.35 -13.50
C GLU A 468 -28.30 -1.01 -14.83
N MET A 469 -29.53 -1.54 -14.93
CA MET A 469 -29.99 -2.22 -16.13
C MET A 469 -30.11 -1.27 -17.32
N GLU A 470 -30.54 -0.02 -17.08
CA GLU A 470 -30.60 1.02 -18.12
C GLU A 470 -29.24 1.35 -18.73
N ARG A 471 -28.15 1.19 -17.96
CA ARG A 471 -26.78 1.37 -18.47
C ARG A 471 -26.14 0.07 -18.98
N GLY A 472 -26.89 -1.03 -19.05
CA GLY A 472 -26.38 -2.34 -19.48
C GLY A 472 -25.36 -2.96 -18.53
N GLY A 473 -25.34 -2.53 -17.26
CA GLY A 473 -24.46 -3.07 -16.23
C GLY A 473 -25.07 -4.26 -15.50
N GLN A 474 -24.24 -4.94 -14.71
CA GLN A 474 -24.65 -6.07 -13.87
C GLN A 474 -24.58 -5.71 -12.38
N ILE A 475 -25.34 -6.44 -11.56
CA ILE A 475 -25.54 -6.13 -10.13
C ILE A 475 -25.16 -7.34 -9.26
N PHE A 476 -24.39 -7.08 -8.21
CA PHE A 476 -24.27 -8.01 -7.08
C PHE A 476 -25.32 -7.67 -6.02
N PHE A 477 -26.19 -8.63 -5.71
CA PHE A 477 -27.08 -8.56 -4.55
C PHE A 477 -26.60 -9.55 -3.48
N LEU A 478 -25.98 -9.04 -2.42
CA LEU A 478 -25.37 -9.89 -1.41
C LEU A 478 -26.35 -10.14 -0.25
N HIS A 479 -26.79 -11.39 -0.12
CA HIS A 479 -27.60 -11.89 1.00
C HIS A 479 -26.90 -13.07 1.68
N ASN A 480 -26.23 -12.82 2.82
CA ASN A 480 -25.38 -13.83 3.48
C ASN A 480 -26.15 -14.84 4.36
N ARG A 481 -27.17 -15.48 3.78
CA ARG A 481 -27.93 -16.59 4.39
C ARG A 481 -28.51 -17.52 3.32
N VAL A 482 -27.90 -18.70 3.18
CA VAL A 482 -28.34 -19.71 2.19
C VAL A 482 -29.80 -20.13 2.38
N ARG A 483 -30.26 -20.33 3.61
CA ARG A 483 -31.64 -20.76 3.89
C ARG A 483 -32.74 -19.83 3.35
N THR A 484 -32.43 -18.55 3.14
CA THR A 484 -33.41 -17.53 2.72
C THR A 484 -33.07 -16.92 1.37
N ILE A 485 -31.99 -17.34 0.71
CA ILE A 485 -31.48 -16.71 -0.51
C ILE A 485 -32.45 -16.88 -1.69
N GLU A 486 -33.07 -18.05 -1.84
CA GLU A 486 -34.07 -18.31 -2.87
C GLU A 486 -35.31 -17.43 -2.70
N ARG A 487 -35.75 -17.25 -1.45
CA ARG A 487 -36.87 -16.36 -1.14
C ARG A 487 -36.53 -14.91 -1.50
N THR A 488 -35.34 -14.44 -1.16
CA THR A 488 -34.87 -13.11 -1.53
C THR A 488 -34.79 -12.94 -3.05
N ALA A 489 -34.35 -13.96 -3.80
CA ALA A 489 -34.33 -13.91 -5.25
C ALA A 489 -35.74 -13.81 -5.86
N LEU A 490 -36.72 -14.53 -5.30
CA LEU A 490 -38.13 -14.41 -5.69
C LEU A 490 -38.70 -13.02 -5.38
N GLU A 491 -38.42 -12.47 -4.18
CA GLU A 491 -38.81 -11.12 -3.79
C GLU A 491 -38.23 -10.06 -4.77
N LEU A 492 -36.97 -10.23 -5.19
CA LEU A 492 -36.34 -9.36 -6.18
C LEU A 492 -36.96 -9.52 -7.59
N GLN A 493 -37.31 -10.75 -7.98
CA GLN A 493 -37.97 -11.03 -9.25
C GLN A 493 -39.37 -10.38 -9.31
N GLU A 494 -40.11 -10.39 -8.19
CA GLU A 494 -41.40 -9.68 -8.08
C GLU A 494 -41.22 -8.16 -8.15
N LEU A 495 -40.18 -7.63 -7.50
CA LEU A 495 -39.87 -6.20 -7.49
C LEU A 495 -39.45 -5.66 -8.87
N VAL A 496 -38.67 -6.44 -9.63
CA VAL A 496 -38.16 -6.12 -10.96
C VAL A 496 -38.36 -7.30 -11.93
N PRO A 497 -39.56 -7.48 -12.51
CA PRO A 497 -39.88 -8.65 -13.35
C PRO A 497 -39.06 -8.79 -14.64
N LYS A 498 -38.42 -7.71 -15.09
CA LYS A 498 -37.58 -7.69 -16.29
C LYS A 498 -36.14 -8.16 -16.05
N ALA A 499 -35.71 -8.26 -14.79
CA ALA A 499 -34.34 -8.66 -14.45
C ALA A 499 -34.18 -10.18 -14.62
N ARG A 500 -33.07 -10.58 -15.22
CA ARG A 500 -32.60 -11.98 -15.22
C ARG A 500 -31.78 -12.22 -13.96
N ILE A 501 -32.30 -13.04 -13.06
CA ILE A 501 -31.71 -13.29 -11.74
C ILE A 501 -31.16 -14.71 -11.69
N ILE A 502 -29.92 -14.85 -11.20
CA ILE A 502 -29.30 -16.14 -10.87
C ILE A 502 -28.80 -16.14 -9.43
N ILE A 503 -28.72 -17.33 -8.83
CA ILE A 503 -28.33 -17.52 -7.43
C ILE A 503 -26.98 -18.23 -7.37
N GLY A 504 -26.05 -17.69 -6.58
CA GLY A 504 -24.75 -18.32 -6.32
C GLY A 504 -24.42 -18.33 -4.82
N HIS A 505 -24.18 -19.50 -4.23
CA HIS A 505 -23.78 -19.59 -2.82
C HIS A 505 -22.79 -20.72 -2.53
N GLY A 506 -21.99 -20.56 -1.48
CA GLY A 506 -20.90 -21.49 -1.15
C GLY A 506 -21.30 -22.89 -0.66
N GLN A 507 -22.60 -23.19 -0.52
CA GLN A 507 -23.11 -24.56 -0.27
C GLN A 507 -23.47 -25.31 -1.55
N MET A 508 -23.42 -24.66 -2.71
CA MET A 508 -23.62 -25.35 -4.00
C MET A 508 -22.46 -26.31 -4.23
N ALA A 509 -22.66 -27.31 -5.07
CA ALA A 509 -21.53 -28.08 -5.56
C ALA A 509 -20.56 -27.12 -6.28
N ASP A 510 -19.25 -27.34 -6.11
CA ASP A 510 -18.24 -26.44 -6.69
C ASP A 510 -18.44 -26.28 -8.22
N ASP A 511 -18.81 -27.36 -8.91
CA ASP A 511 -19.07 -27.37 -10.36
C ASP A 511 -20.30 -26.50 -10.72
N GLU A 512 -21.37 -26.58 -9.94
CA GLU A 512 -22.61 -25.82 -10.15
C GLU A 512 -22.40 -24.31 -9.88
N LEU A 513 -21.65 -24.00 -8.82
CA LEU A 513 -21.29 -22.62 -8.50
C LEU A 513 -20.44 -22.01 -9.62
N GLU A 514 -19.50 -22.79 -10.14
CA GLU A 514 -18.62 -22.38 -11.23
C GLU A 514 -19.42 -22.08 -12.52
N ASP A 515 -20.37 -22.95 -12.90
CA ASP A 515 -21.25 -22.73 -14.07
C ASP A 515 -22.06 -21.43 -13.94
N VAL A 516 -22.64 -21.19 -12.75
CA VAL A 516 -23.37 -19.94 -12.45
C VAL A 516 -22.46 -18.73 -12.61
N MET A 517 -21.21 -18.82 -12.16
CA MET A 517 -20.26 -17.70 -12.27
C MET A 517 -19.87 -17.41 -13.72
N VAL A 518 -19.69 -18.44 -14.55
CA VAL A 518 -19.39 -18.29 -15.99
C VAL A 518 -20.58 -17.65 -16.71
N ALA A 519 -21.80 -18.16 -16.46
CA ALA A 519 -23.02 -17.59 -17.04
C ALA A 519 -23.19 -16.10 -16.65
N PHE A 520 -22.91 -15.76 -15.39
CA PHE A 520 -22.91 -14.36 -14.96
C PHE A 520 -21.85 -13.53 -15.69
N SER A 521 -20.62 -14.03 -15.79
CA SER A 521 -19.53 -13.34 -16.49
C SER A 521 -19.82 -13.07 -17.97
N ASN A 522 -20.55 -13.98 -18.62
CA ASN A 522 -20.93 -13.86 -20.03
C ASN A 522 -22.13 -12.90 -20.27
N GLY A 523 -22.69 -12.30 -19.22
CA GLY A 523 -23.85 -11.39 -19.35
C GLY A 523 -25.19 -12.11 -19.54
N GLU A 524 -25.26 -13.40 -19.23
CA GLU A 524 -26.50 -14.19 -19.35
C GLU A 524 -27.54 -13.81 -18.27
N ALA A 525 -27.09 -13.18 -17.17
CA ALA A 525 -27.93 -12.65 -16.11
C ALA A 525 -27.55 -11.21 -15.71
N ASP A 526 -28.54 -10.44 -15.26
CA ASP A 526 -28.37 -9.04 -14.85
C ASP A 526 -28.03 -8.92 -13.35
N ILE A 527 -28.58 -9.83 -12.53
CA ILE A 527 -28.42 -9.82 -11.07
C ILE A 527 -27.91 -11.18 -10.61
N LEU A 528 -26.77 -11.18 -9.90
CA LEU A 528 -26.32 -12.32 -9.12
C LEU A 528 -26.70 -12.13 -7.65
N VAL A 529 -27.64 -12.94 -7.17
CA VAL A 529 -27.99 -13.01 -5.75
C VAL A 529 -27.04 -14.00 -5.08
N CYS A 530 -26.15 -13.49 -4.22
CA CYS A 530 -25.05 -14.30 -3.70
C CYS A 530 -24.75 -14.14 -2.21
N THR A 531 -24.03 -15.12 -1.65
CA THR A 531 -23.39 -14.98 -0.34
C THR A 531 -22.02 -14.28 -0.47
N THR A 532 -21.14 -14.42 0.52
CA THR A 532 -19.75 -13.91 0.47
C THR A 532 -18.84 -14.60 -0.55
N ILE A 533 -19.38 -15.34 -1.52
CA ILE A 533 -18.60 -16.00 -2.57
C ILE A 533 -17.83 -14.97 -3.43
N ILE A 534 -18.39 -13.77 -3.62
CA ILE A 534 -17.76 -12.69 -4.39
C ILE A 534 -16.54 -12.09 -3.68
N GLU A 535 -16.33 -12.38 -2.40
CA GLU A 535 -15.10 -12.02 -1.68
C GLU A 535 -13.85 -12.67 -2.32
N SER A 536 -14.03 -13.81 -3.00
CA SER A 536 -12.98 -14.74 -3.42
C SER A 536 -12.20 -14.38 -4.70
N GLY A 537 -12.24 -13.13 -5.16
CA GLY A 537 -11.32 -12.65 -6.19
C GLY A 537 -11.93 -12.20 -7.51
N LEU A 538 -13.22 -12.44 -7.73
CA LEU A 538 -13.86 -12.26 -9.01
C LEU A 538 -13.74 -10.82 -9.54
N ASP A 539 -13.12 -10.68 -10.71
CA ASP A 539 -13.06 -9.44 -11.48
C ASP A 539 -14.11 -9.49 -12.59
N LEU A 540 -15.19 -8.73 -12.42
CA LEU A 540 -16.21 -8.58 -13.45
C LEU A 540 -16.30 -7.10 -13.80
N PRO A 541 -15.73 -6.67 -14.95
CA PRO A 541 -15.68 -5.25 -15.34
C PRO A 541 -17.08 -4.64 -15.55
N ASN A 542 -18.05 -5.48 -15.92
CA ASN A 542 -19.44 -5.08 -16.17
C ASN A 542 -20.25 -4.91 -14.88
N VAL A 543 -19.74 -5.34 -13.72
CA VAL A 543 -20.44 -5.22 -12.44
C VAL A 543 -20.08 -3.92 -11.76
N ASN A 544 -21.02 -2.98 -11.79
CA ASN A 544 -20.81 -1.63 -11.30
C ASN A 544 -21.73 -1.25 -10.13
N THR A 545 -22.69 -2.11 -9.74
CA THR A 545 -23.51 -1.89 -8.54
C THR A 545 -23.45 -3.08 -7.57
N LEU A 546 -23.21 -2.77 -6.30
CA LEU A 546 -23.29 -3.71 -5.17
C LEU A 546 -24.43 -3.27 -4.25
N ILE A 547 -25.37 -4.18 -3.98
CA ILE A 547 -26.40 -4.02 -2.97
C ILE A 547 -26.14 -5.05 -1.88
N LEU A 548 -25.84 -4.60 -0.67
CA LEU A 548 -25.45 -5.46 0.44
C LEU A 548 -26.53 -5.45 1.52
N ASP A 549 -27.27 -6.56 1.60
CA ASP A 549 -28.27 -6.77 2.63
C ASP A 549 -27.59 -7.08 3.97
N ARG A 550 -28.14 -6.51 5.05
CA ARG A 550 -27.64 -6.69 6.42
C ARG A 550 -26.16 -6.31 6.60
N ALA A 551 -25.78 -5.13 6.11
CA ALA A 551 -24.43 -4.58 6.23
C ALA A 551 -23.92 -4.50 7.68
N ASP A 552 -24.83 -4.38 8.65
CA ASP A 552 -24.56 -4.43 10.09
C ASP A 552 -23.79 -5.68 10.55
N ARG A 553 -23.87 -6.77 9.79
CA ARG A 553 -23.29 -8.07 10.13
C ARG A 553 -21.90 -8.32 9.56
N PHE A 554 -21.39 -7.46 8.68
CA PHE A 554 -20.13 -7.69 8.00
C PHE A 554 -18.98 -6.96 8.67
N GLY A 555 -17.83 -7.62 8.80
CA GLY A 555 -16.63 -6.96 9.31
C GLY A 555 -16.13 -5.88 8.32
N LEU A 556 -15.33 -4.93 8.81
CA LEU A 556 -14.91 -3.78 8.01
C LEU A 556 -14.06 -4.19 6.79
N SER A 557 -13.10 -5.11 6.94
CA SER A 557 -12.33 -5.62 5.80
C SER A 557 -13.17 -6.40 4.80
N GLN A 558 -14.24 -7.08 5.24
CA GLN A 558 -15.16 -7.74 4.31
C GLN A 558 -15.94 -6.70 3.51
N LEU A 559 -16.50 -5.68 4.17
CA LEU A 559 -17.18 -4.58 3.48
C LEU A 559 -16.27 -3.90 2.46
N TYR A 560 -15.01 -3.67 2.83
CA TYR A 560 -14.01 -3.08 1.93
C TYR A 560 -13.68 -3.97 0.75
N GLN A 561 -13.40 -5.26 0.98
CA GLN A 561 -13.10 -6.22 -0.08
C GLN A 561 -14.29 -6.35 -1.04
N LEU A 562 -15.52 -6.46 -0.53
CA LEU A 562 -16.73 -6.53 -1.32
C LEU A 562 -16.95 -5.26 -2.15
N ARG A 563 -16.74 -4.08 -1.55
CA ARG A 563 -16.77 -2.80 -2.28
C ARG A 563 -15.70 -2.74 -3.38
N GLY A 564 -14.51 -3.27 -3.12
CA GLY A 564 -13.41 -3.34 -4.08
C GLY A 564 -13.67 -4.27 -5.27
N ARG A 565 -14.73 -5.10 -5.24
CA ARG A 565 -15.12 -5.97 -6.35
C ARG A 565 -15.92 -5.26 -7.44
N ILE A 566 -16.39 -4.03 -7.21
CA ILE A 566 -17.15 -3.24 -8.18
C ILE A 566 -16.36 -2.00 -8.64
N GLY A 567 -16.73 -1.43 -9.78
CA GLY A 567 -16.11 -0.20 -10.30
C GLY A 567 -14.73 -0.43 -10.88
N ARG A 568 -14.65 -1.45 -11.74
CA ARG A 568 -13.43 -1.79 -12.49
C ARG A 568 -13.49 -1.34 -13.95
N GLY A 569 -14.68 -0.97 -14.45
CA GLY A 569 -14.84 -0.32 -15.76
C GLY A 569 -14.73 1.20 -15.71
N GLU A 570 -14.92 1.85 -16.86
CA GLU A 570 -14.91 3.33 -16.99
C GLU A 570 -16.12 4.00 -16.30
N HIS A 571 -17.16 3.21 -16.01
CA HIS A 571 -18.37 3.71 -15.39
C HIS A 571 -18.24 3.81 -13.87
N ARG A 572 -18.81 4.89 -13.31
CA ARG A 572 -18.85 5.08 -11.87
C ARG A 572 -19.69 3.99 -11.20
N ALA A 573 -19.12 3.35 -10.19
CA ALA A 573 -19.78 2.31 -9.44
C ALA A 573 -20.46 2.79 -8.14
N TYR A 574 -21.44 2.03 -7.68
CA TYR A 574 -22.29 2.34 -6.54
C TYR A 574 -22.37 1.17 -5.56
N ALA A 575 -22.15 1.44 -4.27
CA ALA A 575 -22.33 0.48 -3.19
C ALA A 575 -23.45 0.92 -2.25
N TYR A 576 -24.50 0.13 -2.11
CA TYR A 576 -25.61 0.35 -1.19
C TYR A 576 -25.50 -0.61 -0.01
N LEU A 577 -25.15 -0.08 1.16
CA LEU A 577 -25.02 -0.82 2.41
C LEU A 577 -26.33 -0.69 3.21
N LEU A 578 -27.12 -1.76 3.23
CA LEU A 578 -28.46 -1.73 3.81
C LEU A 578 -28.47 -2.24 5.26
N VAL A 579 -29.06 -1.47 6.16
CA VAL A 579 -29.31 -1.86 7.56
C VAL A 579 -30.79 -2.17 7.79
N PRO A 580 -31.16 -3.08 8.71
CA PRO A 580 -32.57 -3.45 8.91
C PRO A 580 -33.44 -2.27 9.39
N ARG A 581 -34.59 -2.06 8.75
CA ARG A 581 -35.59 -1.05 9.16
C ARG A 581 -36.02 -1.25 10.61
N GLY A 582 -36.09 -0.16 11.37
CA GLY A 582 -36.68 -0.13 12.72
C GLY A 582 -35.93 -0.94 13.79
N ARG A 583 -34.70 -1.39 13.52
CA ARG A 583 -33.82 -2.02 14.51
C ARG A 583 -32.63 -1.12 14.82
N ARG A 584 -32.32 -0.98 16.11
CA ARG A 584 -31.07 -0.33 16.54
C ARG A 584 -29.88 -1.16 16.07
N VAL A 585 -29.02 -0.54 15.28
CA VAL A 585 -27.70 -1.05 14.92
C VAL A 585 -26.80 -0.91 16.15
N THR A 586 -25.86 -1.83 16.36
CA THR A 586 -24.91 -1.70 17.48
C THR A 586 -23.93 -0.56 17.21
N GLU A 587 -23.43 0.10 18.25
CA GLU A 587 -22.44 1.19 18.11
C GLU A 587 -21.20 0.73 17.32
N ALA A 588 -20.75 -0.50 17.54
CA ALA A 588 -19.65 -1.11 16.78
C ALA A 588 -19.97 -1.32 15.28
N ALA A 589 -21.23 -1.60 14.92
CA ALA A 589 -21.65 -1.70 13.52
C ALA A 589 -21.79 -0.31 12.89
N GLU A 590 -22.28 0.68 13.62
CA GLU A 590 -22.40 2.07 13.17
C GLU A 590 -21.02 2.67 12.88
N ARG A 591 -20.05 2.53 13.79
CA ARG A 591 -18.67 2.99 13.56
C ARG A 591 -18.00 2.28 12.38
N ARG A 592 -18.27 0.97 12.16
CA ARG A 592 -17.78 0.25 10.97
C ARG A 592 -18.36 0.84 9.68
N LEU A 593 -19.66 1.10 9.66
CA LEU A 593 -20.34 1.69 8.51
C LEU A 593 -19.91 3.15 8.26
N GLN A 594 -19.59 3.89 9.32
CA GLN A 594 -19.01 5.22 9.21
C GLN A 594 -17.58 5.18 8.67
N ALA A 595 -16.74 4.27 9.18
CA ALA A 595 -15.37 4.10 8.70
C ALA A 595 -15.30 3.74 7.21
N ILE A 596 -16.22 2.92 6.69
CA ILE A 596 -16.25 2.59 5.25
C ILE A 596 -16.72 3.77 4.38
N LEU A 597 -17.56 4.67 4.92
CA LEU A 597 -17.98 5.92 4.25
C LEU A 597 -16.84 6.94 4.20
N GLU A 598 -16.11 7.11 5.31
CA GLU A 598 -14.93 7.98 5.40
C GLU A 598 -13.78 7.47 4.52
N ALA A 599 -13.64 6.15 4.39
CA ALA A 599 -12.68 5.52 3.51
C ALA A 599 -13.10 5.49 2.02
N SER A 600 -13.86 6.49 1.58
CA SER A 600 -14.36 6.62 0.20
C SER A 600 -13.30 7.02 -0.82
N GLU A 601 -12.08 7.36 -0.37
CA GLU A 601 -10.93 7.61 -1.23
C GLU A 601 -10.21 6.31 -1.63
N LEU A 602 -9.73 6.26 -2.88
CA LEU A 602 -8.86 5.20 -3.38
C LEU A 602 -7.51 5.25 -2.62
N GLY A 603 -7.01 4.09 -2.18
CA GLY A 603 -5.77 3.97 -1.39
C GLY A 603 -6.02 3.86 0.12
N ALA A 604 -7.28 3.78 0.57
CA ALA A 604 -7.61 3.61 1.98
C ALA A 604 -7.42 2.17 2.51
N GLY A 605 -7.06 1.20 1.66
CA GLY A 605 -6.94 -0.22 2.02
C GLY A 605 -6.00 -0.49 3.20
N PHE A 606 -4.88 0.23 3.28
CA PHE A 606 -3.96 0.15 4.42
C PHE A 606 -4.57 0.69 5.72
N ARG A 607 -5.17 1.90 5.66
CA ARG A 607 -5.88 2.51 6.81
C ARG A 607 -7.00 1.62 7.33
N ILE A 608 -7.71 0.95 6.42
CA ILE A 608 -8.81 0.07 6.74
C ILE A 608 -8.34 -1.28 7.27
N ALA A 609 -7.24 -1.82 6.78
CA ALA A 609 -6.64 -3.03 7.34
C ALA A 609 -6.20 -2.77 8.80
N MET A 610 -5.59 -1.61 9.06
CA MET A 610 -5.31 -1.15 10.42
C MET A 610 -6.61 -1.05 11.22
N ARG A 611 -7.61 -0.28 10.75
CA ARG A 611 -8.89 -0.08 11.45
C ARG A 611 -9.68 -1.38 11.68
N ASP A 612 -9.63 -2.34 10.75
CA ASP A 612 -10.27 -3.64 10.88
C ASP A 612 -9.55 -4.53 11.92
N LEU A 613 -8.22 -4.44 12.00
CA LEU A 613 -7.44 -5.03 13.09
C LEU A 613 -7.80 -4.40 14.45
N GLU A 614 -8.03 -3.09 14.49
CA GLU A 614 -8.49 -2.40 15.71
C GLU A 614 -9.91 -2.87 16.11
N ILE A 615 -10.82 -2.94 15.14
CA ILE A 615 -12.24 -3.20 15.38
C ILE A 615 -12.50 -4.68 15.69
N ARG A 616 -11.88 -5.63 14.97
CA ARG A 616 -12.03 -7.07 15.23
C ARG A 616 -11.20 -7.55 16.41
N GLY A 617 -10.17 -6.80 16.77
CA GLY A 617 -9.06 -7.22 17.63
C GLY A 617 -8.23 -8.35 17.04
N ALA A 618 -6.99 -8.49 17.51
CA ALA A 618 -6.01 -9.48 17.05
C ALA A 618 -6.40 -10.97 17.23
N GLY A 619 -7.59 -11.24 17.78
CA GLY A 619 -8.16 -12.52 18.22
C GLY A 619 -8.04 -13.72 17.28
N ASN A 620 -8.38 -13.54 16.00
CA ASN A 620 -8.67 -14.66 15.10
C ASN A 620 -7.66 -14.88 13.95
N LEU A 621 -6.71 -13.96 13.74
CA LEU A 621 -5.81 -13.97 12.57
C LEU A 621 -4.36 -14.36 12.92
N LEU A 622 -4.01 -14.22 14.19
CA LEU A 622 -2.74 -14.60 14.79
C LEU A 622 -3.10 -15.75 15.72
N GLY A 623 -2.55 -16.94 15.50
CA GLY A 623 -3.00 -18.18 16.17
C GLY A 623 -3.28 -18.00 17.67
N SER A 624 -4.20 -18.80 18.20
CA SER A 624 -4.83 -18.62 19.53
C SER A 624 -3.94 -18.13 20.68
N SER A 625 -2.64 -18.46 20.73
CA SER A 625 -1.68 -17.96 21.72
C SER A 625 -1.28 -16.49 21.56
N GLN A 626 -1.05 -16.00 20.33
CA GLN A 626 -0.53 -14.66 20.05
C GLN A 626 -1.57 -13.57 20.25
N SER A 627 -2.83 -13.89 19.93
CA SER A 627 -3.94 -12.96 20.10
C SER A 627 -4.19 -12.57 21.56
N GLY A 628 -3.93 -13.48 22.50
CA GLY A 628 -4.02 -13.23 23.94
C GLY A 628 -3.01 -12.19 24.42
N HIS A 629 -1.77 -12.26 23.93
CA HIS A 629 -0.71 -11.32 24.29
C HIS A 629 -0.99 -9.90 23.79
N ILE A 630 -1.45 -9.73 22.55
CA ILE A 630 -1.81 -8.42 22.01
C ILE A 630 -2.98 -7.81 22.77
N ARG A 631 -3.95 -8.62 23.22
CA ARG A 631 -5.03 -8.15 24.08
C ARG A 631 -4.52 -7.65 25.44
N GLU A 632 -3.53 -8.33 26.01
CA GLU A 632 -2.95 -7.98 27.31
C GLU A 632 -2.14 -6.67 27.26
N VAL A 633 -1.34 -6.43 26.20
CA VAL A 633 -0.42 -5.28 26.15
C VAL A 633 -0.73 -4.19 25.12
N GLY A 634 -1.62 -4.45 24.16
CA GLY A 634 -1.88 -3.58 23.01
C GLY A 634 -0.93 -3.84 21.83
N LEU A 635 -1.40 -3.55 20.62
CA LEU A 635 -0.68 -3.84 19.37
C LEU A 635 0.66 -3.08 19.25
N ASP A 636 0.69 -1.79 19.58
CA ASP A 636 1.89 -0.96 19.42
C ASP A 636 3.04 -1.45 20.30
N LEU A 637 2.76 -1.69 21.59
CA LEU A 637 3.76 -2.18 22.54
C LEU A 637 4.22 -3.60 22.17
N TYR A 638 3.30 -4.46 21.72
CA TYR A 638 3.66 -5.79 21.22
C TYR A 638 4.63 -5.71 20.04
N SER A 639 4.37 -4.83 19.06
CA SER A 639 5.22 -4.62 17.89
C SER A 639 6.60 -4.05 18.28
N GLN A 640 6.67 -3.14 19.25
CA GLN A 640 7.93 -2.65 19.80
C GLN A 640 8.75 -3.78 20.43
N LEU A 641 8.14 -4.59 21.30
CA LEU A 641 8.81 -5.73 21.97
C LEU A 641 9.31 -6.78 20.96
N LEU A 642 8.59 -6.98 19.85
CA LEU A 642 9.02 -7.89 18.79
C LEU A 642 10.24 -7.32 18.04
N LYS A 643 10.24 -6.02 17.70
CA LYS A 643 11.40 -5.36 17.07
C LYS A 643 12.65 -5.43 17.95
N GLU A 644 12.50 -5.17 19.24
CA GLU A 644 13.59 -5.30 20.23
C GLU A 644 14.12 -6.74 20.27
N ALA A 645 13.24 -7.74 20.35
CA ALA A 645 13.65 -9.14 20.40
C ALA A 645 14.40 -9.59 19.13
N VAL A 646 13.98 -9.14 17.95
CA VAL A 646 14.67 -9.43 16.67
C VAL A 646 16.06 -8.79 16.67
N ALA A 647 16.18 -7.52 17.05
CA ALA A 647 17.47 -6.82 17.11
C ALA A 647 18.43 -7.45 18.14
N GLU A 648 17.93 -7.83 19.32
CA GLU A 648 18.73 -8.51 20.36
C GLU A 648 19.29 -9.85 19.86
N LEU A 649 18.49 -10.65 19.13
CA LEU A 649 18.90 -11.96 18.64
C LEU A 649 19.86 -11.86 17.45
N GLN A 650 19.65 -10.91 16.53
CA GLN A 650 20.58 -10.65 15.42
C GLN A 650 21.97 -10.23 15.90
N ASN A 651 22.05 -9.44 16.96
CA ASN A 651 23.32 -9.00 17.55
C ASN A 651 24.03 -10.09 18.39
N GLY A 652 23.29 -11.11 18.84
CA GLY A 652 23.82 -12.19 19.69
C GLY A 652 24.40 -13.40 18.94
N GLU A 653 23.94 -13.66 17.72
CA GLU A 653 24.36 -14.81 16.89
C GLU A 653 25.53 -14.46 15.94
N GLY A 654 26.67 -14.01 16.46
CA GLY A 654 28.00 -14.17 15.82
C GLY A 654 28.25 -13.64 14.40
N GLY A 655 27.41 -12.76 13.84
CA GLY A 655 27.64 -12.13 12.54
C GLY A 655 28.15 -10.71 12.68
N GLU A 656 29.31 -10.41 12.08
CA GLU A 656 29.71 -9.04 11.67
C GLU A 656 28.77 -8.53 10.56
N ILE A 657 27.47 -8.48 10.83
CA ILE A 657 26.51 -7.72 10.03
C ILE A 657 26.19 -6.50 10.88
N SER A 658 27.07 -5.51 10.79
CA SER A 658 26.79 -4.15 11.23
C SER A 658 25.76 -3.55 10.28
N LEU A 659 24.48 -3.95 10.45
CA LEU A 659 23.45 -2.93 10.39
C LEU A 659 23.76 -2.07 11.61
N GLU A 660 24.11 -0.81 11.37
CA GLU A 660 24.15 0.21 12.40
C GLU A 660 22.77 0.20 13.06
N ALA A 661 22.61 -0.64 14.09
CA ALA A 661 21.50 -0.56 14.99
C ALA A 661 21.67 0.83 15.58
N GLU A 662 20.90 1.79 15.06
CA GLU A 662 20.70 3.08 15.68
C GLU A 662 20.37 2.76 17.14
N PHE A 663 21.40 2.84 17.99
CA PHE A 663 21.25 2.81 19.42
C PHE A 663 20.24 3.89 19.70
N VAL A 664 19.01 3.51 20.02
CA VAL A 664 17.94 4.46 20.32
C VAL A 664 18.48 5.33 21.43
N PRO A 665 18.82 6.60 21.17
CA PRO A 665 19.38 7.41 22.22
C PRO A 665 18.23 7.65 23.18
N ASP A 666 18.35 7.11 24.39
CA ASP A 666 17.46 7.49 25.47
C ASP A 666 17.59 9.00 25.62
N LEU A 667 16.53 9.72 25.28
CA LEU A 667 16.51 11.17 25.36
C LEU A 667 16.53 11.57 26.84
N PRO A 668 17.37 12.53 27.24
CA PRO A 668 17.45 12.91 28.64
C PRO A 668 16.16 13.60 29.09
N ARG A 669 15.74 13.35 30.33
CA ARG A 669 14.64 14.10 30.97
C ARG A 669 15.06 15.56 31.16
N MET A 670 14.20 16.52 30.86
CA MET A 670 14.53 17.94 30.97
C MET A 670 13.52 18.68 31.85
N GLU A 671 13.99 19.24 32.95
CA GLU A 671 13.19 20.17 33.76
C GLU A 671 13.90 21.51 33.78
N LEU A 672 13.47 22.39 32.88
CA LEU A 672 14.08 23.70 32.64
C LEU A 672 13.02 24.82 32.78
N PRO A 673 13.42 26.04 33.17
CA PRO A 673 12.51 27.16 33.43
C PRO A 673 12.11 27.87 32.13
N LEU A 674 11.42 27.14 31.24
CA LEU A 674 10.85 27.69 30.01
C LEU A 674 9.37 27.30 29.92
N PRO A 675 8.45 28.26 29.73
CA PRO A 675 7.07 27.94 29.43
C PRO A 675 7.02 27.31 28.03
N ALA A 676 6.87 25.99 27.99
CA ALA A 676 6.91 25.19 26.78
C ALA A 676 5.61 24.39 26.64
N HIS A 677 4.62 24.99 25.98
CA HIS A 677 3.32 24.35 25.74
C HIS A 677 2.69 24.90 24.46
N ILE A 678 1.59 24.27 24.03
CA ILE A 678 0.79 24.67 22.89
C ILE A 678 -0.47 25.35 23.43
N PRO A 679 -0.63 26.67 23.24
CA PRO A 679 -1.84 27.37 23.68
C PRO A 679 -3.11 26.82 23.01
N GLU A 680 -4.24 26.81 23.72
CA GLU A 680 -5.53 26.35 23.18
C GLU A 680 -6.02 27.28 22.06
N ASP A 681 -5.65 28.54 22.15
CA ASP A 681 -5.90 29.62 21.20
C ASP A 681 -5.24 29.34 19.84
N TYR A 682 -4.08 28.67 19.87
CA TYR A 682 -3.30 28.33 18.68
C TYR A 682 -3.75 27.01 18.06
N ILE A 683 -3.97 25.97 18.89
CA ILE A 683 -4.54 24.69 18.46
C ILE A 683 -5.74 24.34 19.36
N PRO A 684 -6.98 24.70 18.95
CA PRO A 684 -8.18 24.45 19.73
C PRO A 684 -8.55 22.96 19.81
N HIS A 685 -8.25 22.22 18.74
CA HIS A 685 -8.58 20.79 18.65
C HIS A 685 -7.58 19.95 19.48
N MET A 686 -8.01 19.52 20.67
CA MET A 686 -7.17 18.77 21.62
C MET A 686 -6.48 17.52 21.01
N PRO A 687 -7.13 16.66 20.21
CA PRO A 687 -6.45 15.52 19.59
C PRO A 687 -5.30 15.94 18.64
N SER A 688 -5.48 17.04 17.90
CA SER A 688 -4.41 17.60 17.06
C SER A 688 -3.26 18.15 17.89
N ARG A 689 -3.57 18.80 19.02
CA ARG A 689 -2.57 19.30 19.98
C ARG A 689 -1.74 18.15 20.58
N LEU A 690 -2.39 17.08 21.03
CA LEU A 690 -1.71 15.88 21.55
C LEU A 690 -0.84 15.20 20.49
N ALA A 691 -1.29 15.12 19.23
CA ALA A 691 -0.50 14.56 18.14
C ALA A 691 0.79 15.35 17.89
N ILE A 692 0.74 16.69 17.96
CA ILE A 692 1.94 17.53 17.86
C ILE A 692 2.87 17.30 19.06
N TYR A 693 2.34 17.28 20.28
CA TYR A 693 3.17 17.00 21.47
C TYR A 693 3.89 15.65 21.38
N GLN A 694 3.20 14.58 20.95
CA GLN A 694 3.83 13.28 20.79
C GLN A 694 4.90 13.29 19.70
N ARG A 695 4.64 13.99 18.58
CA ARG A 695 5.63 14.12 17.49
C ARG A 695 6.86 14.86 17.97
N VAL A 696 6.69 15.94 18.73
CA VAL A 696 7.78 16.66 19.40
C VAL A 696 8.51 15.75 20.38
N ALA A 697 7.81 14.97 21.21
CA ALA A 697 8.40 14.02 22.15
C ALA A 697 9.26 12.95 21.46
N ARG A 698 8.92 12.56 20.23
CA ARG A 698 9.63 11.56 19.42
C ARG A 698 10.74 12.14 18.53
N LEU A 699 10.92 13.46 18.46
CA LEU A 699 12.00 14.07 17.68
C LEU A 699 13.35 13.65 18.25
N LYS A 700 14.13 12.95 17.42
CA LYS A 700 15.47 12.48 17.74
C LYS A 700 16.55 13.26 17.00
N ASP A 701 16.29 13.59 15.73
CA ASP A 701 17.20 14.38 14.91
C ASP A 701 16.87 15.86 15.01
N ARG A 702 17.94 16.65 15.12
CA ARG A 702 17.91 18.11 15.05
C ARG A 702 17.42 18.60 13.68
N SER A 703 17.70 17.85 12.61
CA SER A 703 17.34 18.21 11.23
C SER A 703 15.83 18.25 10.97
N ASP A 704 15.04 17.55 11.79
CA ASP A 704 13.59 17.45 11.67
C ASP A 704 12.85 18.66 12.29
N VAL A 705 13.48 19.38 13.22
CA VAL A 705 12.85 20.50 13.95
C VAL A 705 12.45 21.65 13.01
N PRO A 706 13.28 22.10 12.05
CA PRO A 706 12.90 23.13 11.08
C PRO A 706 11.70 22.74 10.22
N ALA A 707 11.61 21.47 9.81
CA ALA A 707 10.49 20.97 9.01
C ALA A 707 9.18 21.03 9.81
N LEU A 708 9.20 20.59 11.09
CA LEU A 708 8.04 20.69 11.96
C LEU A 708 7.64 22.15 12.23
N ARG A 709 8.62 23.04 12.43
CA ARG A 709 8.36 24.49 12.60
C ARG A 709 7.64 25.07 11.38
N GLN A 710 8.10 24.74 10.17
CA GLN A 710 7.48 25.21 8.94
C GLN A 710 6.06 24.66 8.77
N GLU A 711 5.84 23.39 9.09
CA GLU A 711 4.51 22.78 9.05
C GLU A 711 3.53 23.46 10.03
N LEU A 712 3.96 23.71 11.27
CA LEU A 712 3.13 24.40 12.25
C LEU A 712 2.74 25.80 11.76
N ARG A 713 3.69 26.50 11.13
CA ARG A 713 3.44 27.82 10.54
C ARG A 713 2.46 27.80 9.38
N ASP A 714 2.59 26.82 8.50
CA ASP A 714 1.72 26.65 7.33
C ASP A 714 0.30 26.28 7.73
N ARG A 715 0.15 25.39 8.72
CA ARG A 715 -1.16 24.86 9.15
C ARG A 715 -1.92 25.77 10.11
N PHE A 716 -1.22 26.43 11.03
CA PHE A 716 -1.84 27.14 12.16
C PHE A 716 -1.45 28.62 12.24
N GLY A 717 -0.56 29.11 11.37
CA GLY A 717 -0.12 30.51 11.33
C GLY A 717 1.12 30.78 12.21
N PRO A 718 1.39 32.04 12.58
CA PRO A 718 2.59 32.39 13.34
C PRO A 718 2.67 31.63 14.67
N THR A 719 3.83 31.00 14.94
CA THR A 719 4.08 30.21 16.15
C THR A 719 4.20 31.12 17.39
N PRO A 720 3.39 30.90 18.45
CA PRO A 720 3.53 31.59 19.73
C PRO A 720 4.88 31.34 20.41
N GLU A 721 5.24 32.19 21.37
CA GLU A 721 6.50 32.09 22.10
C GLU A 721 6.63 30.75 22.84
N GLU A 722 5.55 30.27 23.43
CA GLU A 722 5.48 28.99 24.17
C GLU A 722 5.73 27.79 23.24
N VAL A 723 5.28 27.88 21.99
CA VAL A 723 5.50 26.85 20.96
C VAL A 723 6.93 26.88 20.45
N GLU A 724 7.51 28.07 20.25
CA GLU A 724 8.93 28.18 19.89
C GLU A 724 9.84 27.71 21.03
N ASN A 725 9.47 27.95 22.29
CA ASN A 725 10.16 27.42 23.47
C ASN A 725 10.12 25.89 23.48
N MET A 726 8.96 25.29 23.22
CA MET A 726 8.82 23.83 23.09
C MET A 726 9.72 23.25 21.97
N LEU A 727 9.73 23.87 20.78
CA LEU A 727 10.60 23.43 19.68
C LEU A 727 12.09 23.61 20.01
N THR A 728 12.44 24.67 20.75
CA THR A 728 13.81 24.94 21.19
C THR A 728 14.27 23.90 22.22
N LEU A 729 13.41 23.51 23.17
CA LEU A 729 13.69 22.42 24.09
C LEU A 729 13.85 21.08 23.37
N ALA A 730 13.03 20.82 22.34
CA ALA A 730 13.16 19.63 21.51
C ALA A 730 14.49 19.60 20.73
N ASP A 731 14.90 20.72 20.12
CA ASP A 731 16.21 20.89 19.46
C ASP A 731 17.37 20.61 20.43
N PHE A 732 17.28 21.17 21.63
CA PHE A 732 18.28 20.97 22.67
C PHE A 732 18.31 19.50 23.15
N ARG A 733 17.16 18.86 23.32
CA ARG A 733 17.05 17.45 23.70
C ARG A 733 17.63 16.52 22.65
N ALA A 734 17.36 16.75 21.38
CA ALA A 734 18.01 16.04 20.27
C ALA A 734 19.53 16.22 20.28
N SER A 735 20.02 17.44 20.62
CA SER A 735 21.46 17.71 20.75
C SER A 735 22.12 17.00 21.94
N ALA A 736 21.36 16.72 22.99
CA ALA A 736 21.83 15.99 24.18
C ALA A 736 21.70 14.46 24.02
N GLY A 737 20.92 14.00 23.03
CA GLY A 737 20.78 12.61 22.67
C GLY A 737 22.12 11.96 22.29
N GLY A 738 22.30 10.70 22.68
CA GLY A 738 23.50 9.90 22.39
C GLY A 738 24.68 10.13 23.33
N LEU A 739 24.61 11.12 24.24
CA LEU A 739 25.72 11.49 25.12
C LEU A 739 25.77 10.72 26.46
N GLY A 740 24.83 9.80 26.70
CA GLY A 740 24.71 9.07 27.97
C GLY A 740 24.22 9.94 29.15
N ILE A 741 23.57 11.07 28.86
CA ILE A 741 22.90 11.92 29.85
C ILE A 741 21.54 11.28 30.19
N ASP A 742 21.23 11.18 31.47
CA ASP A 742 19.97 10.64 31.98
C ASP A 742 18.92 11.74 32.20
N SER A 743 19.33 12.84 32.83
CA SER A 743 18.45 13.98 33.10
C SER A 743 19.23 15.29 33.18
N ILE A 744 18.54 16.39 32.88
CA ILE A 744 19.00 17.77 32.98
C ILE A 744 17.96 18.51 33.82
N LEU A 745 18.34 18.86 35.05
CA LEU A 745 17.44 19.45 36.05
C LEU A 745 17.94 20.83 36.47
N GLN A 746 17.01 21.73 36.74
CA GLN A 746 17.30 22.98 37.43
C GLN A 746 17.23 22.78 38.95
N ASN A 747 18.28 23.20 39.65
CA ASN A 747 18.36 23.27 41.10
C ASN A 747 18.43 24.74 41.57
N SER A 748 18.27 24.98 42.87
CA SER A 748 18.37 26.32 43.49
C SER A 748 19.69 27.05 43.22
N ASP A 749 20.77 26.32 42.95
CA ASP A 749 22.12 26.86 42.74
C ASP A 749 22.60 26.83 41.27
N GLY A 750 21.81 26.26 40.33
CA GLY A 750 22.22 26.10 38.93
C GLY A 750 21.55 24.96 38.19
N PHE A 751 22.21 24.43 37.15
CA PHE A 751 21.74 23.29 36.37
C PHE A 751 22.59 22.05 36.66
N ALA A 752 21.96 20.89 36.83
CA ALA A 752 22.61 19.61 37.07
C ALA A 752 22.28 18.63 35.93
N LEU A 753 23.32 18.04 35.34
CA LEU A 753 23.20 16.99 34.34
C LEU A 753 23.60 15.67 34.99
N HIS A 754 22.67 14.73 35.11
CA HIS A 754 22.95 13.39 35.59
C HIS A 754 23.38 12.49 34.44
N LEU A 755 24.43 11.71 34.65
CA LEU A 755 24.98 10.79 33.66
C LEU A 755 24.58 9.35 34.01
N LYS A 756 24.25 8.56 32.99
CA LYS A 756 23.89 7.15 33.14
C LYS A 756 25.08 6.30 33.59
N THR A 757 26.25 6.60 33.03
CA THR A 757 27.50 5.94 33.39
C THR A 757 28.40 6.90 34.18
N PRO A 758 29.05 6.42 35.25
CA PRO A 758 29.98 7.23 36.01
C PRO A 758 31.20 7.62 35.16
N VAL A 759 31.66 8.86 35.30
CA VAL A 759 32.79 9.43 34.55
C VAL A 759 34.11 8.72 34.88
N GLY A 760 34.22 8.09 36.06
CA GLY A 760 35.38 7.32 36.48
C GLY A 760 36.68 8.14 36.44
N GLY A 761 37.75 7.57 35.88
CA GLY A 761 39.07 8.21 35.77
C GLY A 761 39.15 9.42 34.83
N ALA A 762 38.13 9.64 33.98
CA ALA A 762 38.11 10.73 33.01
C ALA A 762 37.70 12.09 33.63
N LYS A 763 37.41 12.14 34.93
CA LYS A 763 36.91 13.33 35.64
C LYS A 763 37.76 14.59 35.40
N ILE A 764 39.09 14.47 35.49
CA ILE A 764 40.01 15.61 35.34
C ILE A 764 40.08 16.10 33.88
N ALA A 765 40.04 15.17 32.92
CA ALA A 765 40.05 15.48 31.50
C ALA A 765 38.73 16.16 31.09
N LEU A 766 37.61 15.64 31.56
CA LEU A 766 36.28 16.20 31.33
C LEU A 766 36.14 17.60 31.96
N GLN A 767 36.64 17.79 33.18
CA GLN A 767 36.69 19.09 33.86
C GLN A 767 37.49 20.14 33.06
N ARG A 768 38.61 19.76 32.44
CA ARG A 768 39.40 20.66 31.57
C ARG A 768 38.68 20.98 30.26
N ALA A 769 37.95 20.01 29.69
CA ALA A 769 37.23 20.19 28.43
C ALA A 769 35.98 21.10 28.57
N LEU A 770 35.24 20.95 29.67
CA LEU A 770 34.03 21.75 29.93
C LEU A 770 34.35 23.16 30.41
N GLY A 771 35.45 23.34 31.14
CA GLY A 771 35.98 24.63 31.60
C GLY A 771 35.75 24.88 33.10
N PRO A 772 36.22 26.02 33.64
CA PRO A 772 36.18 26.33 35.07
C PRO A 772 34.78 26.72 35.58
N SER A 773 33.84 27.00 34.68
CA SER A 773 32.47 27.40 34.99
C SER A 773 31.51 26.22 35.27
N VAL A 774 32.02 24.99 35.29
CA VAL A 774 31.25 23.76 35.45
C VAL A 774 31.98 22.86 36.45
N ASN A 775 31.28 22.18 37.34
CA ASN A 775 31.84 21.24 38.30
C ASN A 775 31.47 19.81 37.91
N VAL A 776 32.46 19.01 37.55
CA VAL A 776 32.27 17.60 37.18
C VAL A 776 32.35 16.72 38.43
N GLY A 777 31.25 16.07 38.78
CA GLY A 777 31.14 15.01 39.78
C GLY A 777 31.37 13.61 39.21
N ASN A 778 31.08 12.57 39.99
CA ASN A 778 31.25 11.17 39.55
C ASN A 778 30.13 10.72 38.59
N GLN A 779 28.89 11.16 38.85
CA GLN A 779 27.68 10.84 38.05
C GLN A 779 26.85 12.10 37.72
N GLN A 780 27.37 13.29 37.99
CA GLN A 780 26.66 14.54 37.73
C GLN A 780 27.61 15.64 37.29
N ILE A 781 27.15 16.53 36.41
CA ILE A 781 27.85 17.72 35.97
C ILE A 781 27.01 18.92 36.39
N ASN A 782 27.55 19.76 37.28
CA ASN A 782 26.84 20.89 37.85
C ASN A 782 27.35 22.19 37.26
N MET A 783 26.45 23.02 36.76
CA MET A 783 26.76 24.33 36.21
C MET A 783 26.08 25.40 37.07
N PRO A 784 26.83 26.12 37.93
CA PRO A 784 26.28 27.12 38.84
C PRO A 784 25.68 28.31 38.07
N ALA A 785 24.48 28.75 38.45
CA ALA A 785 23.74 29.82 37.76
C ALA A 785 24.18 31.25 38.13
N ARG A 786 25.21 31.41 38.97
CA ARG A 786 25.69 32.75 39.40
C ARG A 786 26.05 33.60 38.16
N ASN A 787 25.22 34.61 37.88
CA ASN A 787 25.33 35.57 36.77
C ASN A 787 24.96 35.05 35.37
N MET A 788 24.00 34.13 35.24
CA MET A 788 23.54 33.66 33.92
C MET A 788 22.46 34.51 33.24
N GLY A 789 21.56 35.15 34.00
CA GLY A 789 20.42 35.89 33.41
C GLY A 789 19.64 35.04 32.40
N ASP A 790 19.16 35.65 31.31
CA ASP A 790 18.43 34.97 30.23
C ASP A 790 19.33 34.15 29.28
N GLU A 791 20.66 34.22 29.43
CA GLU A 791 21.62 33.50 28.57
C GLU A 791 21.89 32.04 29.01
N TRP A 792 21.11 31.51 29.95
CA TRP A 792 21.36 30.19 30.51
C TRP A 792 21.25 29.07 29.45
N LEU A 793 20.28 29.15 28.52
CA LEU A 793 20.05 28.12 27.51
C LEU A 793 21.19 28.05 26.45
N PRO A 794 21.67 29.17 25.87
CA PRO A 794 22.87 29.16 25.02
C PRO A 794 24.12 28.61 25.72
N ARG A 795 24.29 28.86 27.03
CA ARG A 795 25.42 28.35 27.81
C ARG A 795 25.31 26.85 28.06
N LEU A 796 24.11 26.37 28.40
CA LEU A 796 23.79 24.95 28.54
C LEU A 796 24.03 24.20 27.22
N THR A 797 23.57 24.77 26.10
CA THR A 797 23.79 24.24 24.74
C THR A 797 25.28 24.15 24.40
N ARG A 798 26.05 25.20 24.70
CA ARG A 798 27.50 25.20 24.47
C ARG A 798 28.22 24.16 25.32
N MET A 799 27.79 23.96 26.57
CA MET A 799 28.35 22.94 27.45
C MET A 799 28.08 21.53 26.92
N VAL A 800 26.84 21.23 26.50
CA VAL A 800 26.48 19.94 25.89
C VAL A 800 27.27 19.72 24.60
N GLY A 801 27.45 20.75 23.76
CA GLY A 801 28.30 20.67 22.57
C GLY A 801 29.77 20.40 22.88
N ARG A 802 30.32 20.99 23.96
CA ARG A 802 31.69 20.67 24.44
C ARG A 802 31.80 19.24 24.96
N PHE A 803 30.75 18.74 25.60
CA PHE A 803 30.71 17.36 26.09
C PHE A 803 30.70 16.36 24.93
N ARG A 804 29.89 16.59 23.89
CA ARG A 804 29.90 15.81 22.65
C ARG A 804 31.27 15.79 21.99
N ALA A 805 31.87 16.97 21.76
CA ALA A 805 33.21 17.08 21.16
C ALA A 805 34.34 16.44 22.00
N PHE A 806 34.11 16.19 23.29
CA PHE A 806 35.03 15.42 24.14
C PHE A 806 34.82 13.92 23.97
N GLN A 807 33.58 13.43 23.90
CA GLN A 807 33.27 12.03 23.62
C GLN A 807 33.73 11.60 22.23
N ASP A 808 33.49 12.42 21.20
CA ASP A 808 33.94 12.14 19.82
C ASP A 808 35.47 12.00 19.77
N ARG A 809 36.19 12.85 20.52
CA ARG A 809 37.65 12.75 20.65
C ARG A 809 38.10 11.49 21.38
N LEU A 810 37.39 11.05 22.42
CA LEU A 810 37.70 9.79 23.10
C LEU A 810 37.45 8.58 22.20
N GLN A 811 36.37 8.58 21.41
CA GLN A 811 36.08 7.52 20.46
C GLN A 811 37.13 7.47 19.34
N SER A 812 37.57 8.62 18.82
CA SER A 812 38.66 8.70 17.82
C SER A 812 40.04 8.26 18.33
N LEU A 813 40.23 8.16 19.65
CA LEU A 813 41.45 7.68 20.29
C LEU A 813 41.37 6.20 20.68
N ALA A 814 40.17 5.61 20.66
CA ALA A 814 39.88 4.24 21.06
C ALA A 814 39.64 3.28 19.88
N GLY A 815 39.31 3.82 18.70
CA GLY A 815 39.43 3.13 17.41
C GLY A 815 40.79 3.39 16.79
#